data_AF-A0A942XZ46-F1
#
_entry.id   AF-A0A942XZ46-F1
#
_cell.length_a   1.000
_cell.length_b   1.000
_cell.length_c   1.000
_cell.angle_alpha   90.00
_cell.angle_beta   90.00
_cell.angle_gamma   90.00
#
_symmetry.space_group_name_H-M   'P 1'
#
loop_
_entity.id
_entity.type
_entity.pdbx_description
1 polymer ?
#
loop_
_entity_poly.entity_id
_entity_poly.type
_entity_poly.pdbx_seq_one_letter_code
_entity_poly.pdbx_strand_id
1 'polypeptide(L)'
;MRRLLPCFCSILLVAACNTEQRELKQALRAAGSNRPELEAVLDHYRSDADSLKLRAAKYLIRYMPLHRSYGDEIERLYDRIDSMIPCYGDPDSLTAAIADEYLRVKSQISTHFDIQTVSSDYLIRNIEQAFDLWRNKPWAGLLDFEEFCEYLLPYKCYDMQPLTDWRSDWADRYDGKLGTHECVLWQDNPRIAASDVNTALQASKPYFYARPNPCPIFRASTVTNLPTGLCPETCIAAVQVMRSKGIPVCIDFTPNWAARSKNHYWMTVVNHRHQHEVFSAYGSNPGIPHCIDRAISKVFRVTYSPNPEVVRILKKDRWMPDALPCLFTRDVTETYLKTDDVSCRLYDDLDPDGTVYLAVFDDQNWIPVCWGARKGNTVCFERVGRDVLYMPIAYDERRSMYPVGEPFFLQNNGEMKYMHPDTLHRRVIRMNRKYPIYEYFTDIKPNLSGGVIEAATDPEFRNVRTILELPKDTLVFAGTEMIRCTDAFRYWRIRSTNGGLLDMAELHFYDGDQKLDAELFTTVVDEKSCSVVDQIDDDDALTYASLQDPNNSIWFDFHRPVNVSKIIWIRRGDGNDIYPGYDYTLYYWNNRNWMVIERQCAGLHTWIDFQNIPENALLYLACDTTGKQSRPFLYQNGIIVWY
;
A
#
# COMPACT_ATOMS: atom_id res chain seq x y z
N MET A 1 3.31 -10.50 53.17
CA MET A 1 3.58 -9.58 52.03
C MET A 1 2.27 -9.23 51.27
N ARG A 2 1.18 -8.91 51.99
CA ARG A 2 -0.12 -8.50 51.43
C ARG A 2 -0.55 -7.24 52.18
N ARG A 3 -0.29 -6.04 51.64
CA ARG A 3 -0.89 -4.73 52.04
C ARG A 3 -0.32 -3.49 51.30
N LEU A 4 0.31 -3.62 50.13
CA LEU A 4 0.83 -2.48 49.34
C LEU A 4 0.10 -2.24 48.00
N LEU A 5 -0.80 -3.12 47.59
CA LEU A 5 -1.54 -3.01 46.31
C LEU A 5 -2.55 -1.84 46.24
N PRO A 6 -3.34 -1.51 47.29
CA PRO A 6 -4.35 -0.45 47.14
C PRO A 6 -3.74 0.96 47.08
N CYS A 7 -2.62 1.23 47.76
CA CYS A 7 -1.96 2.54 47.72
C CYS A 7 -1.31 2.83 46.36
N PHE A 8 -0.77 1.83 45.66
CA PHE A 8 -0.17 2.02 44.34
C PHE A 8 -1.22 2.33 43.26
N CYS A 9 -2.38 1.65 43.30
CA CYS A 9 -3.50 1.96 42.41
C CYS A 9 -4.09 3.35 42.70
N SER A 10 -4.21 3.77 43.96
CA SER A 10 -4.68 5.11 44.32
C SER A 10 -3.70 6.22 43.88
N ILE A 11 -2.39 6.00 43.97
CA ILE A 11 -1.38 6.97 43.51
C ILE A 11 -1.39 7.12 41.99
N LEU A 12 -1.54 6.02 41.25
CA LEU A 12 -1.65 6.03 39.78
C LEU A 12 -2.94 6.72 39.31
N LEU A 13 -4.07 6.48 39.98
CA LEU A 13 -5.35 7.15 39.69
C LEU A 13 -5.27 8.67 39.95
N VAL A 14 -4.66 9.11 41.06
CA VAL A 14 -4.48 10.53 41.38
C VAL A 14 -3.53 11.21 40.38
N ALA A 15 -2.46 10.53 39.96
CA ALA A 15 -1.52 11.05 38.96
C ALA A 15 -2.16 11.17 37.56
N ALA A 16 -3.00 10.20 37.17
CA ALA A 16 -3.75 10.24 35.92
C ALA A 16 -4.79 11.38 35.91
N CYS A 17 -5.58 11.53 36.97
CA CYS A 17 -6.55 12.63 37.11
C CYS A 17 -5.86 14.01 37.11
N ASN A 18 -4.69 14.14 37.75
CA ASN A 18 -3.92 15.39 37.71
C ASN A 18 -3.38 15.72 36.32
N THR A 19 -3.03 14.70 35.54
CA THR A 19 -2.52 14.87 34.17
C THR A 19 -3.65 15.32 33.24
N GLU A 20 -4.81 14.66 33.28
CA GLU A 20 -5.99 15.03 32.50
C GLU A 20 -6.42 16.48 32.77
N GLN A 21 -6.52 16.87 34.04
CA GLN A 21 -6.87 18.24 34.40
C GLN A 21 -5.85 19.26 33.90
N ARG A 22 -4.56 18.91 33.89
CA ARG A 22 -3.50 19.79 33.38
C ARG A 22 -3.60 19.96 31.87
N GLU A 23 -3.80 18.87 31.13
CA GLU A 23 -3.96 18.89 29.68
C GLU A 23 -5.20 19.67 29.26
N LEU A 24 -6.33 19.46 29.94
CA LEU A 24 -7.55 20.23 29.70
C LEU A 24 -7.35 21.73 29.91
N LYS A 25 -6.68 22.12 31.01
CA LYS A 25 -6.34 23.53 31.27
C LYS A 25 -5.42 24.11 30.20
N GLN A 26 -4.49 23.32 29.67
CA GLN A 26 -3.62 23.75 28.58
C GLN A 26 -4.41 23.93 27.28
N ALA A 27 -5.32 23.01 26.96
CA ALA A 27 -6.19 23.11 25.80
C ALA A 27 -7.08 24.36 25.84
N LEU A 28 -7.72 24.63 26.99
CA LEU A 28 -8.55 25.84 27.17
C LEU A 28 -7.73 27.14 27.05
N ARG A 29 -6.43 27.12 27.40
CA ARG A 29 -5.53 28.26 27.14
C ARG A 29 -5.20 28.40 25.65
N ALA A 30 -4.96 27.28 24.96
CA ALA A 30 -4.67 27.25 23.53
C ALA A 30 -5.87 27.73 22.67
N ALA A 31 -7.09 27.61 23.18
CA ALA A 31 -8.32 28.08 22.54
C ALA A 31 -8.35 29.60 22.31
N GLY A 32 -7.61 30.39 23.09
CA GLY A 32 -7.58 31.85 22.94
C GLY A 32 -8.98 32.47 23.05
N SER A 33 -9.41 33.20 22.02
CA SER A 33 -10.74 33.81 21.95
C SER A 33 -11.89 32.80 21.87
N ASN A 34 -11.63 31.55 21.47
CA ASN A 34 -12.64 30.49 21.36
C ASN A 34 -12.87 29.75 22.69
N ARG A 35 -12.14 30.09 23.75
CA ARG A 35 -12.29 29.48 25.08
C ARG A 35 -13.74 29.47 25.61
N PRO A 36 -14.55 30.55 25.47
CA PRO A 36 -15.92 30.56 25.97
C PRO A 36 -16.80 29.46 25.36
N GLU A 37 -16.63 29.14 24.07
CA GLU A 37 -17.35 28.04 23.42
C GLU A 37 -17.03 26.70 24.10
N LEU A 38 -15.76 26.41 24.33
CA LEU A 38 -15.35 25.14 24.95
C LEU A 38 -15.76 25.03 26.43
N GLU A 39 -15.76 26.16 27.16
CA GLU A 39 -16.28 26.21 28.52
C GLU A 39 -17.80 26.01 28.54
N ALA A 40 -18.54 26.53 27.57
CA ALA A 40 -19.99 26.30 27.43
C ALA A 40 -20.31 24.80 27.23
N VAL A 41 -19.50 24.05 26.49
CA VAL A 41 -19.67 22.59 26.36
C VAL A 41 -19.46 21.87 27.69
N LEU A 42 -18.41 22.23 28.43
CA LEU A 42 -18.14 21.64 29.74
C LEU A 42 -19.24 21.97 30.76
N ASP A 43 -19.79 23.18 30.70
CA ASP A 43 -20.85 23.65 31.58
C ASP A 43 -22.20 22.99 31.24
N HIS A 44 -22.48 22.78 29.95
CA HIS A 44 -23.67 22.05 29.49
C HIS A 44 -23.78 20.66 30.13
N TYR A 45 -22.64 19.95 30.27
CA TYR A 45 -22.59 18.62 30.89
C TYR A 45 -22.25 18.63 32.39
N ARG A 46 -22.11 19.80 33.02
CA ARG A 46 -21.71 19.90 34.44
C ARG A 46 -22.81 19.44 35.39
N SER A 47 -24.07 19.71 35.05
CA SER A 47 -25.25 19.36 35.85
C SER A 47 -25.92 18.05 35.43
N ASP A 48 -25.41 17.39 34.40
CA ASP A 48 -25.94 16.11 33.95
C ASP A 48 -25.63 15.04 35.00
N ALA A 49 -26.62 14.20 35.32
CA ALA A 49 -26.41 13.05 36.21
C ALA A 49 -25.47 12.01 35.56
N ASP A 50 -25.27 12.13 34.25
CA ASP A 50 -24.41 11.28 33.44
C ASP A 50 -22.94 11.76 33.41
N SER A 51 -22.13 11.18 34.30
CA SER A 51 -20.68 11.41 34.37
C SER A 51 -19.92 11.11 33.07
N LEU A 52 -20.49 10.36 32.12
CA LEU A 52 -19.80 9.93 30.90
C LEU A 52 -19.76 11.02 29.84
N LYS A 53 -20.83 11.81 29.67
CA LYS A 53 -20.86 12.89 28.67
C LYS A 53 -19.86 14.00 28.99
N LEU A 54 -19.77 14.40 30.26
CA LEU A 54 -18.74 15.34 30.71
C LEU A 54 -17.32 14.77 30.50
N ARG A 55 -17.14 13.47 30.74
CA ARG A 55 -15.84 12.79 30.51
C ARG A 55 -15.48 12.76 29.02
N ALA A 56 -16.46 12.54 28.15
CA ALA A 56 -16.30 12.56 26.70
C ALA A 56 -15.97 13.97 26.18
N ALA A 57 -16.66 15.00 26.67
CA ALA A 57 -16.35 16.39 26.33
C ALA A 57 -14.90 16.76 26.72
N LYS A 58 -14.46 16.40 27.93
CA LYS A 58 -13.07 16.60 28.38
C LYS A 58 -12.08 15.83 27.50
N TYR A 59 -12.43 14.61 27.10
CA TYR A 59 -11.60 13.78 26.22
C TYR A 59 -11.34 14.46 24.87
N LEU A 60 -12.38 15.00 24.24
CA LEU A 60 -12.25 15.71 22.97
C LEU A 60 -11.43 16.99 23.15
N ILE A 61 -11.82 17.84 24.09
CA ILE A 61 -11.20 19.17 24.27
C ILE A 61 -9.70 19.07 24.60
N ARG A 62 -9.26 18.10 25.41
CA ARG A 62 -7.84 18.01 25.79
C ARG A 62 -6.88 17.75 24.62
N TYR A 63 -7.33 17.06 23.57
CA TYR A 63 -6.50 16.71 22.40
C TYR A 63 -6.75 17.60 21.19
N MET A 64 -7.89 18.31 21.17
CA MET A 64 -8.25 19.30 20.15
C MET A 64 -7.17 20.33 19.77
N PRO A 65 -6.22 20.76 20.64
CA PRO A 65 -5.15 21.68 20.22
C PRO A 65 -4.22 21.15 19.13
N LEU A 66 -4.17 19.83 18.93
CA LEU A 66 -3.34 19.21 17.90
C LEU A 66 -4.09 19.04 16.57
N HIS A 67 -5.42 19.13 16.60
CA HIS A 67 -6.28 18.85 15.47
C HIS A 67 -6.47 20.07 14.57
N ARG A 68 -6.52 19.83 13.26
CA ARG A 68 -6.82 20.84 12.26
C ARG A 68 -7.91 20.39 11.31
N SER A 69 -8.61 21.35 10.73
CA SER A 69 -9.65 21.12 9.73
C SER A 69 -9.51 22.12 8.59
N TYR A 70 -9.87 21.72 7.38
CA TYR A 70 -10.06 22.68 6.29
C TYR A 70 -11.24 23.61 6.61
N GLY A 71 -11.11 24.87 6.22
CA GLY A 71 -12.22 25.82 6.24
C GLY A 71 -13.25 25.53 5.15
N ASP A 72 -14.39 26.22 5.21
CA ASP A 72 -15.54 26.01 4.31
C ASP A 72 -15.21 26.22 2.82
N GLU A 73 -14.08 26.86 2.50
CA GLU A 73 -13.66 27.06 1.11
C GLU A 73 -13.43 25.74 0.37
N ILE A 74 -12.99 24.68 1.07
CA ILE A 74 -12.77 23.36 0.45
C ILE A 74 -14.09 22.72 -0.01
N GLU A 75 -15.20 22.98 0.67
CA GLU A 75 -16.51 22.41 0.32
C GLU A 75 -16.97 22.94 -1.04
N ARG A 76 -16.65 24.20 -1.37
CA ARG A 76 -16.92 24.77 -2.70
C ARG A 76 -16.11 24.10 -3.80
N LEU A 77 -14.89 23.64 -3.51
CA LEU A 77 -14.11 22.84 -4.46
C LEU A 77 -14.81 21.50 -4.70
N TYR A 78 -15.25 20.82 -3.64
CA TYR A 78 -15.97 19.56 -3.77
C TYR A 78 -17.27 19.69 -4.57
N ASP A 79 -18.05 20.77 -4.37
CA ASP A 79 -19.26 21.03 -5.16
C ASP A 79 -18.94 21.17 -6.67
N ARG A 80 -17.82 21.81 -6.99
CA ARG A 80 -17.34 21.94 -8.38
C ARG A 80 -16.89 20.60 -8.94
N ILE A 81 -16.15 19.82 -8.16
CA ILE A 81 -15.73 18.47 -8.56
C ILE A 81 -16.96 17.60 -8.83
N ASP A 82 -17.92 17.56 -7.91
CA ASP A 82 -19.16 16.80 -8.05
C ASP A 82 -19.92 17.20 -9.34
N SER A 83 -19.91 18.49 -9.69
CA SER A 83 -20.51 19.00 -10.93
C SER A 83 -19.72 18.63 -12.19
N MET A 84 -18.41 18.39 -12.09
CA MET A 84 -17.55 17.99 -13.22
C MET A 84 -17.68 16.51 -13.55
N ILE A 85 -17.89 15.64 -12.55
CA ILE A 85 -17.97 14.18 -12.75
C ILE A 85 -18.85 13.75 -13.94
N PRO A 86 -20.10 14.23 -14.09
CA PRO A 86 -20.96 13.82 -15.22
C PRO A 86 -20.53 14.43 -16.57
N CYS A 87 -19.61 15.40 -16.59
CA CYS A 87 -19.19 16.10 -17.81
C CYS A 87 -18.04 15.40 -18.55
N TYR A 88 -17.39 14.39 -17.95
CA TYR A 88 -16.24 13.70 -18.55
C TYR A 88 -16.52 12.21 -18.70
N GLY A 89 -16.26 11.67 -19.89
CA GLY A 89 -16.47 10.25 -20.21
C GLY A 89 -15.28 9.35 -19.85
N ASP A 90 -14.11 9.93 -19.61
CA ASP A 90 -12.89 9.21 -19.25
C ASP A 90 -12.25 9.76 -17.95
N PRO A 91 -11.65 8.89 -17.10
CA PRO A 91 -11.07 9.31 -15.83
C PRO A 91 -9.88 10.27 -15.93
N ASP A 92 -9.13 10.24 -17.03
CA ASP A 92 -7.88 10.98 -17.17
C ASP A 92 -8.14 12.45 -17.47
N SER A 93 -9.07 12.73 -18.39
CA SER A 93 -9.56 14.08 -18.65
C SER A 93 -10.23 14.69 -17.41
N LEU A 94 -11.02 13.91 -16.66
CA LEU A 94 -11.62 14.36 -15.40
C LEU A 94 -10.53 14.73 -14.38
N THR A 95 -9.53 13.86 -14.21
CA THR A 95 -8.41 14.10 -13.29
C THR A 95 -7.65 15.38 -13.65
N ALA A 96 -7.37 15.60 -14.94
CA ALA A 96 -6.74 16.83 -15.41
C ALA A 96 -7.59 18.08 -15.12
N ALA A 97 -8.90 18.02 -15.37
CA ALA A 97 -9.81 19.12 -15.09
C ALA A 97 -9.89 19.47 -13.60
N ILE A 98 -9.94 18.47 -12.72
CA ILE A 98 -9.91 18.67 -11.26
C ILE A 98 -8.58 19.31 -10.85
N ALA A 99 -7.45 18.88 -11.43
CA ALA A 99 -6.14 19.46 -11.14
C ALA A 99 -6.10 20.96 -11.49
N ASP A 100 -6.60 21.33 -12.66
CA ASP A 100 -6.69 22.72 -13.11
C ASP A 100 -7.57 23.57 -12.19
N GLU A 101 -8.72 23.04 -11.76
CA GLU A 101 -9.62 23.74 -10.85
C GLU A 101 -8.98 23.92 -9.47
N TYR A 102 -8.35 22.87 -8.94
CA TYR A 102 -7.63 22.95 -7.67
C TYR A 102 -6.53 24.01 -7.73
N LEU A 103 -5.74 24.07 -8.79
CA LEU A 103 -4.69 25.09 -8.95
C LEU A 103 -5.23 26.52 -8.89
N ARG A 104 -6.44 26.78 -9.41
CA ARG A 104 -7.06 28.12 -9.37
C ARG A 104 -7.49 28.54 -7.97
N VAL A 105 -7.95 27.59 -7.15
CA VAL A 105 -8.55 27.89 -5.85
C VAL A 105 -7.64 27.55 -4.66
N LYS A 106 -6.53 26.84 -4.87
CA LYS A 106 -5.63 26.34 -3.82
C LYS A 106 -5.19 27.43 -2.83
N SER A 107 -4.89 28.63 -3.31
CA SER A 107 -4.46 29.76 -2.46
C SER A 107 -5.56 30.33 -1.57
N GLN A 108 -6.83 30.01 -1.85
CA GLN A 108 -8.00 30.45 -1.10
C GLN A 108 -8.42 29.44 -0.03
N ILE A 109 -7.96 28.19 -0.15
CA ILE A 109 -8.30 27.11 0.78
C ILE A 109 -7.45 27.27 2.05
N SER A 110 -8.14 27.45 3.18
CA SER A 110 -7.51 27.67 4.47
C SER A 110 -7.65 26.46 5.41
N THR A 111 -6.81 26.41 6.45
CA THR A 111 -6.84 25.37 7.48
C THR A 111 -6.68 26.00 8.86
N HIS A 112 -7.49 25.55 9.81
CA HIS A 112 -7.54 26.13 11.16
C HIS A 112 -7.30 25.08 12.23
N PHE A 113 -6.82 25.51 13.40
CA PHE A 113 -6.79 24.66 14.58
C PHE A 113 -8.19 24.56 15.16
N ASP A 114 -8.68 23.33 15.37
CA ASP A 114 -10.04 23.09 15.84
C ASP A 114 -10.31 23.75 17.18
N ILE A 115 -9.30 23.77 18.08
CA ILE A 115 -9.41 24.39 19.41
C ILE A 115 -9.77 25.88 19.33
N GLN A 116 -9.47 26.54 18.21
CA GLN A 116 -9.67 27.97 17.99
C GLN A 116 -10.94 28.30 17.18
N THR A 117 -11.64 27.29 16.64
CA THR A 117 -12.75 27.53 15.70
C THR A 117 -14.02 26.71 15.97
N VAL A 118 -13.91 25.56 16.64
CA VAL A 118 -15.08 24.71 16.93
C VAL A 118 -16.04 25.44 17.87
N SER A 119 -17.32 25.51 17.48
CA SER A 119 -18.38 26.05 18.31
C SER A 119 -18.93 25.04 19.32
N SER A 120 -19.51 25.55 20.40
CA SER A 120 -20.17 24.76 21.43
C SER A 120 -21.35 23.96 20.86
N ASP A 121 -22.20 24.58 20.04
CA ASP A 121 -23.34 23.92 19.39
C ASP A 121 -22.91 22.73 18.53
N TYR A 122 -21.85 22.89 17.74
CA TYR A 122 -21.32 21.80 16.90
C TYR A 122 -20.82 20.64 17.77
N LEU A 123 -20.03 20.94 18.81
CA LEU A 123 -19.43 19.90 19.64
C LEU A 123 -20.49 19.16 20.49
N ILE A 124 -21.44 19.89 21.09
CA ILE A 124 -22.56 19.31 21.84
C ILE A 124 -23.39 18.42 20.93
N ARG A 125 -23.76 18.90 19.73
CA ARG A 125 -24.53 18.09 18.76
C ARG A 125 -23.82 16.79 18.41
N ASN A 126 -22.52 16.84 18.13
CA ASN A 126 -21.75 15.64 17.81
C ASN A 126 -21.62 14.68 18.99
N ILE A 127 -21.47 15.18 20.22
CA ILE A 127 -21.46 14.35 21.44
C ILE A 127 -22.83 13.67 21.60
N GLU A 128 -23.93 14.41 21.49
CA GLU A 128 -25.28 13.84 21.59
C GLU A 128 -25.53 12.77 20.53
N GLN A 129 -25.19 13.03 19.27
CA GLN A 129 -25.31 12.05 18.18
C GLN A 129 -24.46 10.80 18.44
N ALA A 130 -23.23 10.94 18.92
CA ALA A 130 -22.38 9.79 19.25
C ALA A 130 -22.99 8.95 20.38
N PHE A 131 -23.51 9.58 21.44
CA PHE A 131 -24.18 8.85 22.52
C PHE A 131 -25.49 8.20 22.10
N ASP A 132 -26.27 8.84 21.23
CA ASP A 132 -27.48 8.25 20.64
C ASP A 132 -27.13 6.97 19.87
N LEU A 133 -26.13 7.05 18.98
CA LEU A 133 -25.64 5.89 18.23
C LEU A 133 -25.12 4.79 19.16
N TRP A 134 -24.33 5.13 20.18
CA TRP A 134 -23.77 4.15 21.10
C TRP A 134 -24.82 3.44 21.95
N ARG A 135 -25.91 4.13 22.33
CA ARG A 135 -26.99 3.58 23.16
C ARG A 135 -28.04 2.81 22.38
N ASN A 136 -28.33 3.27 21.17
CA ASN A 136 -29.52 2.84 20.43
C ASN A 136 -29.20 1.94 19.23
N LYS A 137 -27.93 1.85 18.78
CA LYS A 137 -27.55 0.94 17.69
C LYS A 137 -27.07 -0.41 18.25
N PRO A 138 -27.69 -1.54 17.84
CA PRO A 138 -27.38 -2.85 18.41
C PRO A 138 -25.90 -3.26 18.30
N TRP A 139 -25.25 -2.92 17.18
CA TRP A 139 -23.83 -3.21 16.93
C TRP A 139 -22.84 -2.28 17.65
N ALA A 140 -23.31 -1.22 18.30
CA ALA A 140 -22.45 -0.31 19.06
C ALA A 140 -22.35 -0.68 20.55
N GLY A 141 -23.29 -1.47 21.06
CA GLY A 141 -23.43 -1.76 22.49
C GLY A 141 -22.28 -2.55 23.11
N LEU A 142 -21.40 -3.15 22.30
CA LEU A 142 -20.23 -3.88 22.79
C LEU A 142 -19.07 -2.97 23.21
N LEU A 143 -19.05 -1.70 22.79
CA LEU A 143 -17.92 -0.83 23.05
C LEU A 143 -17.84 -0.44 24.52
N ASP A 144 -16.65 -0.51 25.10
CA ASP A 144 -16.37 0.20 26.33
C ASP A 144 -16.24 1.73 26.08
N PHE A 145 -16.06 2.50 27.15
CA PHE A 145 -16.01 3.96 27.02
C PHE A 145 -14.76 4.44 26.26
N GLU A 146 -13.63 3.76 26.43
CA GLU A 146 -12.36 4.09 25.80
C GLU A 146 -12.41 3.78 24.29
N GLU A 147 -12.99 2.66 23.90
CA GLU A 147 -13.29 2.31 22.50
C GLU A 147 -14.32 3.29 21.90
N PHE A 148 -15.37 3.63 22.64
CA PHE A 148 -16.33 4.66 22.22
C PHE A 148 -15.63 6.00 21.94
N CYS A 149 -14.71 6.43 22.82
CA CYS A 149 -13.96 7.68 22.66
C CYS A 149 -13.12 7.75 21.37
N GLU A 150 -12.70 6.60 20.85
CA GLU A 150 -11.88 6.50 19.65
C GLU A 150 -12.71 6.20 18.39
N TYR A 151 -13.78 5.40 18.53
CA TYR A 151 -14.47 4.79 17.40
C TYR A 151 -15.75 5.53 17.02
N LEU A 152 -16.46 6.15 17.98
CA LEU A 152 -17.75 6.79 17.71
C LEU A 152 -17.84 8.23 18.20
N LEU A 153 -17.14 8.60 19.27
CA LEU A 153 -17.17 9.95 19.84
C LEU A 153 -16.58 11.06 18.94
N PRO A 154 -15.47 10.87 18.23
CA PRO A 154 -14.78 11.97 17.54
C PRO A 154 -15.69 12.77 16.60
N TYR A 155 -15.70 14.09 16.70
CA TYR A 155 -16.54 14.95 15.84
C TYR A 155 -16.10 14.94 14.37
N LYS A 156 -14.96 14.32 14.05
CA LYS A 156 -14.47 14.01 12.71
C LYS A 156 -13.78 12.65 12.71
N CYS A 157 -13.75 11.97 11.56
CA CYS A 157 -13.18 10.63 11.44
C CYS A 157 -11.69 10.61 11.13
N TYR A 158 -11.17 11.69 10.54
CA TYR A 158 -9.76 11.83 10.17
C TYR A 158 -9.34 13.29 10.34
N ASP A 159 -8.07 13.55 10.66
CA ASP A 159 -7.58 14.93 10.78
C ASP A 159 -7.64 15.64 9.42
N MET A 160 -7.79 16.96 9.40
CA MET A 160 -8.07 17.78 8.22
C MET A 160 -9.50 17.67 7.65
N GLN A 161 -10.30 16.67 8.03
CA GLN A 161 -11.72 16.61 7.61
C GLN A 161 -12.45 17.93 7.98
N PRO A 162 -13.18 18.55 7.06
CA PRO A 162 -13.98 19.75 7.33
C PRO A 162 -15.02 19.53 8.43
N LEU A 163 -15.36 20.58 9.18
CA LEU A 163 -16.31 20.55 10.28
C LEU A 163 -17.77 20.63 9.78
N THR A 164 -18.20 19.63 9.02
CA THR A 164 -19.57 19.51 8.49
C THR A 164 -20.46 18.64 9.37
N ASP A 165 -21.75 18.56 9.05
CA ASP A 165 -22.73 17.70 9.73
C ASP A 165 -22.72 16.26 9.18
N TRP A 166 -21.53 15.74 8.90
CA TRP A 166 -21.32 14.48 8.18
C TRP A 166 -22.08 13.30 8.77
N ARG A 167 -22.29 13.23 10.09
CA ARG A 167 -23.09 12.15 10.70
C ARG A 167 -24.53 12.15 10.16
N SER A 168 -25.16 13.32 10.13
CA SER A 168 -26.52 13.47 9.61
C SER A 168 -26.55 13.26 8.10
N ASP A 169 -25.59 13.83 7.37
CA ASP A 169 -25.53 13.71 5.90
C ASP A 169 -25.46 12.25 5.42
N TRP A 170 -24.86 11.38 6.25
CA TRP A 170 -24.61 9.97 5.95
C TRP A 170 -25.49 9.00 6.74
N ALA A 171 -26.44 9.45 7.55
CA ALA A 171 -27.22 8.55 8.41
C ALA A 171 -28.00 7.50 7.59
N ASP A 172 -28.64 7.93 6.50
CA ASP A 172 -29.61 7.13 5.72
C ASP A 172 -29.09 6.74 4.32
N ARG A 173 -27.76 6.72 4.12
CA ARG A 173 -27.14 6.40 2.82
C ARG A 173 -26.26 5.15 2.90
N TYR A 174 -26.35 4.30 1.87
CA TYR A 174 -25.58 3.06 1.74
C TYR A 174 -25.86 2.03 2.84
N ASP A 175 -27.11 1.93 3.31
CA ASP A 175 -27.49 0.98 4.35
C ASP A 175 -27.34 -0.48 3.90
N GLY A 176 -27.56 -0.76 2.61
CA GLY A 176 -27.57 -2.14 2.11
C GLY A 176 -28.66 -2.95 2.81
N LYS A 177 -28.26 -3.95 3.59
CA LYS A 177 -29.16 -4.80 4.42
C LYS A 177 -29.10 -4.46 5.92
N LEU A 178 -28.49 -3.33 6.27
CA LEU A 178 -28.34 -2.92 7.65
C LEU A 178 -29.72 -2.83 8.33
N GLY A 179 -29.87 -3.50 9.48
CA GLY A 179 -31.11 -3.52 10.25
C GLY A 179 -32.24 -4.40 9.66
N THR A 180 -32.02 -5.13 8.56
CA THR A 180 -33.03 -6.03 7.98
C THR A 180 -32.95 -7.47 8.49
N HIS A 181 -31.97 -7.79 9.34
CA HIS A 181 -31.73 -9.16 9.80
C HIS A 181 -32.64 -9.52 10.97
N GLU A 182 -33.44 -10.58 10.83
CA GLU A 182 -34.34 -11.07 11.90
C GLU A 182 -33.59 -11.86 12.99
N CYS A 183 -32.44 -12.45 12.64
CA CYS A 183 -31.63 -13.22 13.59
C CYS A 183 -30.88 -12.27 14.53
N VAL A 184 -31.17 -12.36 15.84
CA VAL A 184 -30.51 -11.55 16.88
C VAL A 184 -28.98 -11.63 16.80
N LEU A 185 -28.43 -12.81 16.51
CA LEU A 185 -26.98 -13.01 16.37
C LEU A 185 -26.36 -12.22 15.20
N TRP A 186 -27.16 -11.80 14.23
CA TRP A 186 -26.74 -11.05 13.06
C TRP A 186 -27.06 -9.57 13.21
N GLN A 187 -28.25 -9.25 13.72
CA GLN A 187 -28.71 -7.86 13.88
C GLN A 187 -27.81 -7.05 14.85
N ASP A 188 -27.28 -7.69 15.89
CA ASP A 188 -26.44 -7.05 16.91
C ASP A 188 -24.96 -7.06 16.50
N ASN A 189 -24.62 -7.63 15.34
CA ASN A 189 -23.23 -7.95 15.00
C ASN A 189 -22.55 -6.83 14.21
N PRO A 190 -21.54 -6.15 14.78
CA PRO A 190 -20.81 -5.07 14.08
C PRO A 190 -20.14 -5.53 12.80
N ARG A 191 -19.70 -6.80 12.73
CA ARG A 191 -19.14 -7.41 11.52
C ARG A 191 -20.17 -7.45 10.39
N ILE A 192 -21.40 -7.84 10.71
CA ILE A 192 -22.50 -7.95 9.73
C ILE A 192 -22.92 -6.55 9.30
N ALA A 193 -23.09 -5.63 10.24
CA ALA A 193 -23.39 -4.23 9.94
C ALA A 193 -22.34 -3.58 9.01
N ALA A 194 -21.04 -3.80 9.28
CA ALA A 194 -19.96 -3.34 8.42
C ALA A 194 -20.00 -4.01 7.04
N SER A 195 -20.31 -5.31 6.97
CA SER A 195 -20.43 -6.04 5.71
C SER A 195 -21.58 -5.52 4.84
N ASP A 196 -22.73 -5.22 5.44
CA ASP A 196 -23.90 -4.72 4.71
C ASP A 196 -23.62 -3.35 4.07
N VAL A 197 -23.04 -2.43 4.84
CA VAL A 197 -22.68 -1.10 4.36
C VAL A 197 -21.55 -1.18 3.34
N ASN A 198 -20.51 -2.00 3.57
CA ASN A 198 -19.41 -2.14 2.61
C ASN A 198 -19.86 -2.75 1.28
N THR A 199 -20.82 -3.69 1.32
CA THR A 199 -21.45 -4.27 0.13
C THR A 199 -22.24 -3.21 -0.66
N ALA A 200 -22.97 -2.34 0.03
CA ALA A 200 -23.68 -1.22 -0.60
C ALA A 200 -22.70 -0.18 -1.21
N LEU A 201 -21.59 0.09 -0.52
CA LEU A 201 -20.52 0.95 -1.04
C LEU A 201 -19.88 0.34 -2.29
N GLN A 202 -19.52 -0.94 -2.27
CA GLN A 202 -18.98 -1.67 -3.42
C GLN A 202 -19.94 -1.61 -4.62
N ALA A 203 -21.25 -1.83 -4.40
CA ALA A 203 -22.26 -1.76 -5.46
C ALA A 203 -22.41 -0.36 -6.06
N SER A 204 -22.13 0.71 -5.29
CA SER A 204 -22.17 2.07 -5.81
C SER A 204 -20.96 2.46 -6.67
N LYS A 205 -19.91 1.63 -6.67
CA LYS A 205 -18.65 1.88 -7.37
C LYS A 205 -18.14 0.67 -8.16
N PRO A 206 -18.85 0.23 -9.22
CA PRO A 206 -18.49 -0.98 -9.98
C PRO A 206 -17.18 -0.86 -10.76
N TYR A 207 -16.76 0.36 -11.11
CA TYR A 207 -15.48 0.64 -11.76
C TYR A 207 -14.67 1.60 -10.89
N PHE A 208 -13.44 1.21 -10.56
CA PHE A 208 -12.52 1.98 -9.72
C PHE A 208 -11.10 1.89 -10.24
N TYR A 209 -10.51 3.04 -10.54
CA TYR A 209 -9.12 3.12 -11.00
C TYR A 209 -8.24 3.62 -9.85
N ALA A 210 -7.27 2.79 -9.46
CA ALA A 210 -6.33 3.10 -8.38
C ALA A 210 -5.32 4.19 -8.79
N ARG A 211 -5.79 5.44 -8.83
CA ARG A 211 -5.01 6.64 -9.18
C ARG A 211 -5.25 7.73 -8.11
N PRO A 212 -4.21 8.48 -7.70
CA PRO A 212 -4.35 9.57 -6.73
C PRO A 212 -5.24 10.68 -7.29
N ASN A 213 -6.09 11.26 -6.44
CA ASN A 213 -6.74 12.51 -6.79
C ASN A 213 -5.73 13.68 -6.73
N PRO A 214 -5.88 14.71 -7.57
CA PRO A 214 -4.92 15.80 -7.68
C PRO A 214 -5.06 16.84 -6.57
N CYS A 215 -6.01 16.66 -5.65
CA CYS A 215 -6.31 17.56 -4.55
C CYS A 215 -6.78 16.76 -3.33
N PRO A 216 -6.70 17.34 -2.11
CA PRO A 216 -7.22 16.69 -0.90
C PRO A 216 -8.75 16.58 -0.97
N ILE A 217 -9.30 15.37 -0.81
CA ILE A 217 -10.75 15.14 -0.79
C ILE A 217 -11.15 14.34 0.46
N PHE A 218 -11.87 15.00 1.36
CA PHE A 218 -12.37 14.40 2.60
C PHE A 218 -13.88 14.16 2.58
N ARG A 219 -14.63 14.80 1.68
CA ARG A 219 -16.08 14.62 1.58
C ARG A 219 -16.39 13.24 0.98
N ALA A 220 -17.06 12.39 1.77
CA ALA A 220 -17.31 11.00 1.38
C ALA A 220 -18.16 10.85 0.10
N SER A 221 -19.05 11.81 -0.22
CA SER A 221 -19.84 11.81 -1.46
C SER A 221 -18.95 11.92 -2.69
N THR A 222 -18.05 12.89 -2.68
CA THR A 222 -17.14 13.18 -3.77
C THR A 222 -16.21 12.00 -4.02
N VAL A 223 -15.62 11.41 -2.95
CA VAL A 223 -14.79 10.20 -3.08
C VAL A 223 -15.60 9.01 -3.63
N THR A 224 -16.85 8.85 -3.21
CA THR A 224 -17.71 7.76 -3.70
C THR A 224 -18.05 7.91 -5.17
N ASN A 225 -18.32 9.14 -5.62
CA ASN A 225 -18.73 9.44 -7.00
C ASN A 225 -17.55 9.50 -7.99
N LEU A 226 -16.32 9.74 -7.52
CA LEU A 226 -15.15 9.80 -8.39
C LEU A 226 -14.77 8.41 -8.94
N PRO A 227 -14.44 8.26 -10.23
CA PRO A 227 -14.01 6.97 -10.80
C PRO A 227 -12.61 6.54 -10.32
N THR A 228 -11.85 7.46 -9.72
CA THR A 228 -10.48 7.26 -9.22
C THR A 228 -10.40 7.38 -7.69
N GLY A 229 -9.31 6.89 -7.13
CA GLY A 229 -8.93 7.11 -5.74
C GLY A 229 -7.87 6.13 -5.26
N LEU A 230 -7.29 6.39 -4.10
CA LEU A 230 -6.37 5.48 -3.41
C LEU A 230 -6.97 4.94 -2.12
N CYS A 231 -6.33 3.92 -1.57
CA CYS A 231 -6.77 3.27 -0.33
C CYS A 231 -6.97 4.22 0.88
N PRO A 232 -6.18 5.31 1.10
CA PRO A 232 -6.47 6.22 2.21
C PRO A 232 -7.80 6.95 2.00
N GLU A 233 -8.08 7.40 0.78
CA GLU A 233 -9.26 8.19 0.44
C GLU A 233 -10.54 7.35 0.55
N THR A 234 -10.52 6.12 0.02
CA THR A 234 -11.66 5.21 0.15
C THR A 234 -11.90 4.79 1.59
N CYS A 235 -10.85 4.61 2.40
CA CYS A 235 -11.00 4.37 3.84
C CYS A 235 -11.59 5.58 4.57
N ILE A 236 -11.16 6.81 4.24
CA ILE A 236 -11.71 8.07 4.80
C ILE A 236 -13.20 8.23 4.46
N ALA A 237 -13.63 7.86 3.25
CA ALA A 237 -15.04 7.90 2.89
C ALA A 237 -15.84 6.81 3.63
N ALA A 238 -15.36 5.56 3.62
CA ALA A 238 -16.05 4.44 4.26
C ALA A 238 -16.18 4.62 5.77
N VAL A 239 -15.15 5.12 6.46
CA VAL A 239 -15.21 5.36 7.91
C VAL A 239 -16.29 6.38 8.28
N GLN A 240 -16.48 7.44 7.46
CA GLN A 240 -17.54 8.43 7.69
C GLN A 240 -18.93 7.81 7.53
N VAL A 241 -19.15 7.05 6.45
CA VAL A 241 -20.44 6.41 6.16
C VAL A 241 -20.81 5.35 7.22
N MET A 242 -19.82 4.63 7.75
CA MET A 242 -20.06 3.57 8.75
C MET A 242 -20.20 4.14 10.16
N ARG A 243 -19.36 5.09 10.56
CA ARG A 243 -19.45 5.71 11.90
C ARG A 243 -20.69 6.58 12.05
N SER A 244 -21.24 7.15 10.97
CA SER A 244 -22.54 7.87 11.02
C SER A 244 -23.70 6.96 11.43
N LYS A 245 -23.54 5.64 11.28
CA LYS A 245 -24.52 4.60 11.65
C LYS A 245 -24.18 3.90 12.97
N GLY A 246 -23.18 4.38 13.70
CA GLY A 246 -22.72 3.76 14.94
C GLY A 246 -21.90 2.49 14.76
N ILE A 247 -21.46 2.17 13.53
CA ILE A 247 -20.64 0.97 13.28
C ILE A 247 -19.20 1.25 13.73
N PRO A 248 -18.63 0.43 14.65
CA PRO A 248 -17.34 0.72 15.26
C PRO A 248 -16.16 0.30 14.38
N VAL A 249 -15.92 1.07 13.32
CA VAL A 249 -14.82 0.84 12.37
C VAL A 249 -13.64 1.78 12.60
N CYS A 250 -12.43 1.33 12.25
CA CYS A 250 -11.20 2.10 12.26
C CYS A 250 -10.47 1.99 10.93
N ILE A 251 -9.53 2.90 10.72
CA ILE A 251 -8.56 2.83 9.63
C ILE A 251 -7.25 2.34 10.22
N ASP A 252 -6.72 1.25 9.67
CA ASP A 252 -5.38 0.75 9.97
C ASP A 252 -4.51 0.89 8.72
N PHE A 253 -3.21 1.13 8.90
CA PHE A 253 -2.29 1.30 7.78
C PHE A 253 -0.86 0.84 8.10
N THR A 254 -0.14 0.49 7.05
CA THR A 254 1.31 0.34 7.09
C THR A 254 1.99 1.54 6.42
N PRO A 255 2.98 2.20 7.06
CA PRO A 255 3.65 3.37 6.48
C PRO A 255 4.34 3.07 5.15
N ASN A 256 4.87 1.87 5.00
CA ASN A 256 5.35 1.31 3.75
C ASN A 256 5.35 -0.21 3.86
N TRP A 257 5.01 -0.91 2.79
CA TRP A 257 5.20 -2.37 2.77
C TRP A 257 6.68 -2.70 3.02
N ALA A 258 6.94 -3.78 3.77
CA ALA A 258 8.31 -4.27 3.89
C ALA A 258 8.83 -4.81 2.56
N ALA A 259 7.90 -5.32 1.74
CA ALA A 259 8.22 -6.07 0.53
C ALA A 259 8.23 -5.27 -0.80
N ARG A 260 7.76 -4.02 -0.78
CA ARG A 260 7.52 -3.23 -2.00
C ARG A 260 7.32 -1.75 -1.71
N SER A 261 7.28 -0.93 -2.76
CA SER A 261 6.87 0.47 -2.64
C SER A 261 5.43 0.67 -2.13
N LYS A 262 5.24 1.86 -1.55
CA LYS A 262 3.98 2.48 -1.13
C LYS A 262 3.46 2.03 0.24
N ASN A 263 2.73 2.95 0.87
CA ASN A 263 1.87 2.67 2.01
C ASN A 263 0.62 1.87 1.60
N HIS A 264 -0.11 1.37 2.59
CA HIS A 264 -1.42 0.77 2.37
C HIS A 264 -2.33 1.01 3.56
N TYR A 265 -3.59 1.32 3.28
CA TYR A 265 -4.64 1.61 4.25
C TYR A 265 -5.78 0.63 4.05
N TRP A 266 -6.37 0.19 5.14
CA TRP A 266 -7.51 -0.70 5.15
C TRP A 266 -8.43 -0.40 6.33
N MET A 267 -9.58 -1.03 6.34
CA MET A 267 -10.56 -0.87 7.38
C MET A 267 -10.51 -2.04 8.35
N THR A 268 -10.89 -1.79 9.60
CA THR A 268 -11.15 -2.83 10.57
C THR A 268 -12.42 -2.56 11.35
N VAL A 269 -13.14 -3.61 11.72
CA VAL A 269 -14.30 -3.56 12.61
C VAL A 269 -14.03 -4.45 13.83
N VAL A 270 -14.37 -3.96 15.02
CA VAL A 270 -14.34 -4.80 16.22
C VAL A 270 -15.53 -5.77 16.19
N ASN A 271 -15.29 -7.06 16.44
CA ASN A 271 -16.34 -8.08 16.50
C ASN A 271 -16.80 -8.33 17.95
N HIS A 272 -17.83 -9.17 18.14
CA HIS A 272 -18.36 -9.56 19.46
C HIS A 272 -17.36 -10.22 20.42
N ARG A 273 -16.18 -10.61 19.93
CA ARG A 273 -15.08 -11.16 20.75
C ARG A 273 -14.03 -10.12 21.09
N HIS A 274 -14.29 -8.84 20.80
CA HIS A 274 -13.33 -7.75 20.87
C HIS A 274 -12.06 -8.00 20.01
N GLN A 275 -12.25 -8.70 18.88
CA GLN A 275 -11.19 -8.91 17.89
C GLN A 275 -11.41 -7.98 16.71
N HIS A 276 -10.32 -7.51 16.13
CA HIS A 276 -10.34 -6.64 14.96
C HIS A 276 -10.35 -7.48 13.69
N GLU A 277 -11.43 -7.38 12.92
CA GLU A 277 -11.55 -8.03 11.62
C GLU A 277 -11.23 -7.04 10.51
N VAL A 278 -10.33 -7.44 9.62
CA VAL A 278 -9.84 -6.63 8.49
C VAL A 278 -10.81 -6.70 7.33
N PHE A 279 -10.93 -5.61 6.58
CA PHE A 279 -11.63 -5.57 5.30
C PHE A 279 -11.13 -4.43 4.39
N SER A 280 -11.42 -4.52 3.09
CA SER A 280 -11.11 -3.46 2.14
C SER A 280 -12.35 -2.59 1.93
N ALA A 281 -12.22 -1.27 2.13
CA ALA A 281 -13.26 -0.32 1.77
C ALA A 281 -13.64 -0.50 0.30
N TYR A 282 -14.94 -0.59 0.00
CA TYR A 282 -15.49 -0.84 -1.36
C TYR A 282 -15.04 -2.17 -1.99
N GLY A 283 -14.44 -3.07 -1.23
CA GLY A 283 -13.87 -4.34 -1.71
C GLY A 283 -14.35 -5.52 -0.87
N SER A 284 -13.39 -6.32 -0.39
CA SER A 284 -13.67 -7.47 0.47
C SER A 284 -14.32 -7.07 1.79
N ASN A 285 -15.28 -7.88 2.26
CA ASN A 285 -15.97 -7.72 3.54
C ASN A 285 -15.15 -8.29 4.74
N PRO A 286 -15.49 -7.87 5.98
CA PRO A 286 -14.88 -8.39 7.21
C PRO A 286 -14.72 -9.91 7.29
N GLY A 287 -13.50 -10.34 7.61
CA GLY A 287 -13.13 -11.74 7.79
C GLY A 287 -12.70 -12.45 6.50
N ILE A 288 -12.74 -11.77 5.34
CA ILE A 288 -12.06 -12.24 4.13
C ILE A 288 -10.57 -11.94 4.26
N PRO A 289 -9.66 -12.92 4.01
CA PRO A 289 -8.23 -12.69 4.05
C PRO A 289 -7.80 -11.48 3.22
N HIS A 290 -6.98 -10.61 3.81
CA HIS A 290 -6.50 -9.39 3.18
C HIS A 290 -4.98 -9.29 3.31
N CYS A 291 -4.26 -9.53 2.20
CA CYS A 291 -2.79 -9.45 2.14
C CYS A 291 -2.06 -10.28 3.21
N ILE A 292 -2.59 -11.46 3.59
CA ILE A 292 -2.10 -12.25 4.74
C ILE A 292 -0.66 -12.78 4.57
N ASP A 293 -0.21 -12.97 3.34
CA ASP A 293 1.11 -13.52 3.02
C ASP A 293 2.17 -12.43 2.77
N ARG A 294 1.78 -11.15 2.87
CA ARG A 294 2.70 -10.04 2.60
C ARG A 294 3.44 -9.62 3.86
N ALA A 295 4.76 -9.50 3.77
CA ALA A 295 5.58 -8.99 4.86
C ALA A 295 5.20 -7.54 5.21
N ILE A 296 5.01 -7.29 6.51
CA ILE A 296 4.61 -5.99 7.07
C ILE A 296 5.60 -5.63 8.17
N SER A 297 6.10 -4.40 8.15
CA SER A 297 7.03 -3.91 9.17
C SER A 297 6.32 -3.39 10.42
N LYS A 298 5.30 -2.55 10.22
CA LYS A 298 4.49 -1.91 11.26
C LYS A 298 3.06 -1.72 10.78
N VAL A 299 2.13 -1.75 11.73
CA VAL A 299 0.74 -1.36 11.52
C VAL A 299 0.33 -0.33 12.58
N PHE A 300 -0.22 0.79 12.10
CA PHE A 300 -0.76 1.85 12.93
C PHE A 300 -2.27 1.97 12.72
N ARG A 301 -3.02 2.09 13.80
CA ARG A 301 -4.44 2.42 13.81
C ARG A 301 -4.62 3.91 13.97
N VAL A 302 -5.46 4.52 13.14
CA VAL A 302 -5.88 5.92 13.29
C VAL A 302 -6.74 6.07 14.53
N THR A 303 -6.41 7.05 15.36
CA THR A 303 -7.07 7.40 16.63
C THR A 303 -7.40 8.89 16.67
N TYR A 304 -8.28 9.32 17.56
CA TYR A 304 -8.44 10.71 17.92
C TYR A 304 -7.35 11.16 18.89
N SER A 305 -7.02 10.34 19.89
CA SER A 305 -5.89 10.66 20.77
C SER A 305 -4.55 10.62 20.01
N PRO A 306 -3.62 11.52 20.34
CA PRO A 306 -2.31 11.54 19.70
C PRO A 306 -1.41 10.44 20.28
N ASN A 307 -0.48 9.95 19.46
CA ASN A 307 0.59 9.06 19.89
C ASN A 307 1.55 9.83 20.82
N PRO A 308 1.71 9.42 22.10
CA PRO A 308 2.55 10.15 23.04
C PRO A 308 4.02 10.24 22.62
N GLU A 309 4.54 9.21 21.95
CA GLU A 309 5.93 9.19 21.48
C GLU A 309 6.12 10.13 20.29
N VAL A 310 5.18 10.17 19.35
CA VAL A 310 5.22 11.15 18.24
C VAL A 310 5.13 12.58 18.77
N VAL A 311 4.26 12.84 19.76
CA VAL A 311 4.21 14.16 20.42
C VAL A 311 5.55 14.51 21.08
N ARG A 312 6.23 13.54 21.69
CA ARG A 312 7.56 13.75 22.28
C ARG A 312 8.60 14.08 21.20
N ILE A 313 8.63 13.33 20.10
CA ILE A 313 9.52 13.56 18.96
C ILE A 313 9.28 14.96 18.39
N LEU A 314 8.04 15.33 18.09
CA LEU A 314 7.71 16.65 17.56
C LEU A 314 8.05 17.80 18.52
N LYS A 315 7.98 17.58 19.84
CA LYS A 315 8.43 18.58 20.83
C LYS A 315 9.96 18.73 20.86
N LYS A 316 10.69 17.62 20.72
CA LYS A 316 12.16 17.59 20.74
C LYS A 316 12.75 18.08 19.42
N ASP A 317 12.37 17.41 18.33
CA ASP A 317 13.00 17.53 17.02
C ASP A 317 12.26 18.53 16.11
N ARG A 318 11.04 18.95 16.48
CA ARG A 318 10.17 19.87 15.71
C ARG A 318 9.81 19.41 14.30
N TRP A 319 10.07 18.15 13.99
CA TRP A 319 9.88 17.56 12.67
C TRP A 319 9.81 16.04 12.76
N MET A 320 9.20 15.41 11.77
CA MET A 320 9.14 13.96 11.56
C MET A 320 9.06 13.69 10.05
N PRO A 321 9.60 12.56 9.54
CA PRO A 321 9.48 12.21 8.13
C PRO A 321 8.02 12.08 7.66
N ASP A 322 7.71 12.60 6.46
CA ASP A 322 6.35 12.59 5.90
C ASP A 322 5.80 11.17 5.66
N ALA A 323 6.69 10.18 5.47
CA ALA A 323 6.33 8.77 5.38
C ALA A 323 5.71 8.21 6.68
N LEU A 324 5.81 8.94 7.80
CA LEU A 324 5.26 8.56 9.10
C LEU A 324 4.15 9.53 9.55
N PRO A 325 2.96 9.51 8.93
CA PRO A 325 1.80 10.32 9.34
C PRO A 325 1.16 9.76 10.63
N CYS A 326 1.94 9.65 11.69
CA CYS A 326 1.61 8.84 12.88
C CYS A 326 1.17 9.67 14.11
N LEU A 327 0.93 10.97 13.97
CA LEU A 327 0.55 11.83 15.11
C LEU A 327 -0.72 11.31 15.79
N PHE A 328 -1.75 10.97 15.03
CA PHE A 328 -3.05 10.51 15.53
C PHE A 328 -3.19 9.01 15.35
N THR A 329 -2.27 8.25 15.96
CA THR A 329 -2.23 6.81 15.78
C THR A 329 -1.84 6.02 17.03
N ARG A 330 -2.21 4.74 17.04
CA ARG A 330 -1.73 3.73 17.98
C ARG A 330 -1.05 2.59 17.22
N ASP A 331 0.07 2.12 17.73
CA ASP A 331 0.73 0.91 17.22
C ASP A 331 -0.11 -0.33 17.54
N VAL A 332 -0.52 -1.05 16.50
CA VAL A 332 -1.32 -2.28 16.59
C VAL A 332 -0.63 -3.44 15.85
N THR A 333 0.68 -3.34 15.59
CA THR A 333 1.43 -4.33 14.78
C THR A 333 1.24 -5.77 15.29
N GLU A 334 1.25 -5.96 16.61
CA GLU A 334 1.08 -7.26 17.28
C GLU A 334 -0.28 -7.92 17.04
N THR A 335 -1.32 -7.16 16.64
CA THR A 335 -2.62 -7.75 16.32
C THR A 335 -2.65 -8.40 14.94
N TYR A 336 -1.65 -8.12 14.10
CA TYR A 336 -1.57 -8.57 12.71
C TYR A 336 -0.52 -9.67 12.52
N LEU A 337 0.61 -9.56 13.20
CA LEU A 337 1.71 -10.50 13.04
C LEU A 337 2.55 -10.62 14.31
N LYS A 338 3.42 -11.62 14.32
CA LYS A 338 4.44 -11.77 15.35
C LYS A 338 5.49 -10.68 15.21
N THR A 339 5.87 -10.10 16.34
CA THR A 339 6.83 -8.99 16.41
C THR A 339 7.99 -9.33 17.35
N ASP A 340 9.05 -8.53 17.26
CA ASP A 340 10.12 -8.47 18.27
C ASP A 340 10.52 -7.02 18.55
N ASP A 341 11.10 -6.80 19.73
CA ASP A 341 11.86 -5.60 20.02
C ASP A 341 13.30 -5.83 19.58
N VAL A 342 13.83 -4.95 18.72
CA VAL A 342 15.18 -5.10 18.15
C VAL A 342 16.10 -4.01 18.66
N SER A 343 17.28 -4.40 19.15
CA SER A 343 18.32 -3.49 19.63
C SER A 343 19.45 -3.41 18.61
N CYS A 344 19.64 -2.24 18.01
CA CYS A 344 20.67 -1.99 17.00
C CYS A 344 21.80 -1.15 17.60
N ARG A 345 23.05 -1.57 17.36
CA ARG A 345 24.22 -0.74 17.66
C ARG A 345 24.42 0.29 16.53
N LEU A 346 24.71 1.53 16.91
CA LEU A 346 25.05 2.57 15.94
C LEU A 346 26.54 2.52 15.61
N TYR A 347 26.92 3.09 14.46
CA TYR A 347 28.33 3.24 14.11
C TYR A 347 29.08 4.09 15.14
N ASP A 348 30.27 3.63 15.56
CA ASP A 348 31.02 4.23 16.67
C ASP A 348 31.52 5.67 16.39
N ASP A 349 31.60 6.07 15.12
CA ASP A 349 31.99 7.40 14.65
C ASP A 349 30.80 8.36 14.48
N LEU A 350 29.58 7.94 14.82
CA LEU A 350 28.37 8.76 14.70
C LEU A 350 27.69 9.00 16.06
N ASP A 351 27.23 10.23 16.28
CA ASP A 351 26.41 10.61 17.42
C ASP A 351 25.19 11.45 16.97
N PRO A 352 24.13 10.81 16.45
CA PRO A 352 22.97 11.54 15.92
C PRO A 352 22.16 12.23 17.04
N ASP A 353 22.03 13.55 16.99
CA ASP A 353 21.31 14.36 17.99
C ASP A 353 19.77 14.12 17.95
N GLY A 354 19.24 13.83 16.77
CA GLY A 354 17.81 13.61 16.52
C GLY A 354 17.29 12.19 16.85
N THR A 355 16.00 11.99 16.59
CA THR A 355 15.40 10.65 16.63
C THR A 355 16.03 9.73 15.58
N VAL A 356 16.35 8.50 15.99
CA VAL A 356 16.78 7.44 15.08
C VAL A 356 15.54 6.66 14.65
N TYR A 357 15.43 6.42 13.35
CA TYR A 357 14.31 5.71 12.72
C TYR A 357 14.77 4.35 12.20
N LEU A 358 13.81 3.45 12.01
CA LEU A 358 14.03 2.19 11.32
C LEU A 358 13.38 2.27 9.95
N ALA A 359 14.11 1.90 8.91
CA ALA A 359 13.64 1.95 7.53
C ALA A 359 13.53 0.57 6.89
N VAL A 360 12.63 0.45 5.91
CA VAL A 360 12.53 -0.68 4.97
C VAL A 360 12.87 -0.20 3.56
N PHE A 361 13.13 -1.12 2.63
CA PHE A 361 13.49 -0.76 1.26
C PHE A 361 12.28 -0.81 0.30
N ASP A 362 11.96 0.32 -0.34
CA ASP A 362 10.73 0.56 -1.11
C ASP A 362 10.90 0.40 -2.64
N ASP A 363 11.75 -0.53 -3.04
CA ASP A 363 12.20 -0.78 -4.42
C ASP A 363 13.38 0.11 -4.89
N GLN A 364 13.54 1.32 -4.33
CA GLN A 364 14.63 2.23 -4.71
C GLN A 364 15.29 2.91 -3.51
N ASN A 365 14.54 3.19 -2.44
CA ASN A 365 15.00 3.98 -1.31
C ASN A 365 14.73 3.27 0.01
N TRP A 366 15.44 3.70 1.04
CA TRP A 366 15.11 3.34 2.41
C TRP A 366 14.06 4.31 2.96
N ILE A 367 12.93 3.80 3.40
CA ILE A 367 11.78 4.57 3.87
C ILE A 367 11.53 4.28 5.36
N PRO A 368 11.47 5.30 6.23
CA PRO A 368 11.24 5.11 7.66
C PRO A 368 9.84 4.55 7.93
N VAL A 369 9.76 3.56 8.81
CA VAL A 369 8.52 2.87 9.20
C VAL A 369 8.23 2.94 10.71
N CYS A 370 9.25 3.19 11.54
CA CYS A 370 9.08 3.52 12.95
C CYS A 370 10.28 4.28 13.50
N TRP A 371 10.21 4.61 14.79
CA TRP A 371 11.21 5.33 15.56
C TRP A 371 11.70 4.47 16.72
N GLY A 372 12.91 4.75 17.21
CA GLY A 372 13.54 4.00 18.28
C GLY A 372 13.94 4.83 19.50
N ALA A 373 13.99 4.20 20.66
CA ALA A 373 14.49 4.78 21.90
C ALA A 373 16.01 4.57 22.00
N ARG A 374 16.78 5.67 21.97
CA ARG A 374 18.25 5.64 22.02
C ARG A 374 18.76 5.64 23.47
N LYS A 375 19.73 4.77 23.76
CA LYS A 375 20.51 4.73 25.02
C LYS A 375 21.99 4.54 24.71
N GLY A 376 22.76 5.63 24.76
CA GLY A 376 24.18 5.61 24.37
C GLY A 376 24.34 5.24 22.90
N ASN A 377 25.14 4.20 22.62
CA ASN A 377 25.41 3.74 21.26
C ASN A 377 24.44 2.64 20.76
N THR A 378 23.29 2.48 21.41
CA THR A 378 22.28 1.49 21.05
C THR A 378 20.92 2.16 20.93
N VAL A 379 20.13 1.73 19.95
CA VAL A 379 18.73 2.13 19.76
C VAL A 379 17.85 0.88 19.82
N CYS A 380 16.73 0.97 20.55
CA CYS A 380 15.72 -0.08 20.61
C CYS A 380 14.50 0.33 19.78
N PHE A 381 14.05 -0.53 18.88
CA PHE A 381 12.82 -0.36 18.12
C PHE A 381 11.81 -1.40 18.58
N GLU A 382 10.63 -0.94 19.00
CA GLU A 382 9.63 -1.79 19.62
C GLU A 382 8.67 -2.40 18.59
N ARG A 383 8.36 -3.69 18.81
CA ARG A 383 7.31 -4.46 18.12
C ARG A 383 7.38 -4.36 16.61
N VAL A 384 8.56 -4.61 16.03
CA VAL A 384 8.75 -4.62 14.57
C VAL A 384 8.41 -5.98 13.99
N GLY A 385 7.86 -6.00 12.79
CA GLY A 385 7.48 -7.21 12.08
C GLY A 385 8.67 -8.07 11.64
N ARG A 386 8.51 -9.38 11.72
CA ARG A 386 9.49 -10.37 11.24
C ARG A 386 9.40 -10.58 9.74
N ASP A 387 10.43 -11.24 9.18
CA ASP A 387 10.60 -11.51 7.75
C ASP A 387 10.81 -10.21 6.93
N VAL A 388 11.60 -9.28 7.49
CA VAL A 388 11.80 -7.95 6.93
C VAL A 388 13.26 -7.53 6.97
N LEU A 389 13.72 -6.93 5.87
CA LEU A 389 14.99 -6.21 5.78
C LEU A 389 14.83 -4.80 6.35
N TYR A 390 15.64 -4.49 7.36
CA TYR A 390 15.64 -3.21 8.05
C TYR A 390 16.98 -2.50 7.98
N MET A 391 16.96 -1.17 8.09
CA MET A 391 18.16 -0.36 8.29
C MET A 391 17.91 0.79 9.28
N PRO A 392 18.73 0.94 10.34
CA PRO A 392 18.68 2.11 11.21
C PRO A 392 19.18 3.36 10.48
N ILE A 393 18.39 4.42 10.49
CA ILE A 393 18.67 5.69 9.79
C ILE A 393 18.46 6.90 10.71
N ALA A 394 19.11 8.01 10.37
CA ALA A 394 18.84 9.32 10.94
C ALA A 394 18.74 10.37 9.82
N TYR A 395 18.35 11.59 10.20
CA TYR A 395 18.27 12.73 9.30
C TYR A 395 19.19 13.84 9.78
N ASP A 396 19.86 14.50 8.84
CA ASP A 396 20.67 15.68 9.14
C ASP A 396 19.80 16.95 9.26
N GLU A 397 20.42 18.09 9.54
CA GLU A 397 19.72 19.38 9.64
C GLU A 397 19.01 19.80 8.33
N ARG A 398 19.47 19.27 7.18
CA ARG A 398 18.89 19.48 5.85
C ARG A 398 17.81 18.45 5.52
N ARG A 399 17.47 17.56 6.46
CA ARG A 399 16.53 16.44 6.29
C ARG A 399 16.97 15.43 5.23
N SER A 400 18.27 15.31 5.01
CA SER A 400 18.85 14.23 4.20
C SER A 400 19.03 13.00 5.07
N MET A 401 18.51 11.87 4.60
CA MET A 401 18.62 10.59 5.29
C MET A 401 20.05 10.05 5.17
N TYR A 402 20.58 9.50 6.26
CA TYR A 402 21.82 8.72 6.25
C TYR A 402 21.73 7.50 7.20
N PRO A 403 22.39 6.38 6.86
CA PRO A 403 22.43 5.20 7.72
C PRO A 403 23.28 5.45 8.98
N VAL A 404 22.75 5.02 10.12
CA VAL A 404 23.45 5.09 11.42
C VAL A 404 23.77 3.72 12.01
N GLY A 405 23.29 2.65 11.37
CA GLY A 405 23.65 1.27 11.69
C GLY A 405 23.67 0.40 10.43
N GLU A 406 24.07 -0.86 10.61
CA GLU A 406 24.13 -1.85 9.54
C GLU A 406 22.73 -2.37 9.18
N PRO A 407 22.43 -2.65 7.90
CA PRO A 407 21.20 -3.32 7.52
C PRO A 407 21.20 -4.76 8.04
N PHE A 408 20.02 -5.22 8.43
CA PHE A 408 19.82 -6.56 8.95
C PHE A 408 18.48 -7.12 8.51
N PHE A 409 18.41 -8.44 8.36
CA PHE A 409 17.16 -9.15 8.16
C PHE A 409 16.67 -9.69 9.49
N LEU A 410 15.46 -9.31 9.91
CA LEU A 410 14.80 -9.91 11.06
C LEU A 410 14.08 -11.17 10.61
N GLN A 411 14.62 -12.34 10.98
CA GLN A 411 14.08 -13.63 10.55
C GLN A 411 12.74 -13.98 11.22
N ASN A 412 12.01 -14.92 10.65
CA ASN A 412 10.74 -15.40 11.23
C ASN A 412 10.89 -16.02 12.64
N ASN A 413 12.08 -16.48 13.03
CA ASN A 413 12.37 -16.94 14.39
C ASN A 413 12.61 -15.78 15.38
N GLY A 414 12.86 -14.55 14.91
CA GLY A 414 13.20 -13.36 15.70
C GLY A 414 14.71 -13.06 15.74
N GLU A 415 15.53 -13.84 15.05
CA GLU A 415 16.98 -13.63 14.97
C GLU A 415 17.32 -12.51 13.98
N MET A 416 18.24 -11.62 14.38
CA MET A 416 18.79 -10.58 13.52
C MET A 416 19.98 -11.11 12.74
N LYS A 417 19.85 -11.20 11.40
CA LYS A 417 20.93 -11.59 10.50
C LYS A 417 21.51 -10.36 9.79
N TYR A 418 22.75 -10.03 10.10
CA TYR A 418 23.51 -8.98 9.41
C TYR A 418 24.13 -9.51 8.11
N MET A 419 24.23 -8.65 7.10
CA MET A 419 24.75 -8.97 5.77
C MET A 419 26.03 -8.21 5.51
N HIS A 420 27.16 -8.87 5.77
CA HIS A 420 28.49 -8.31 5.55
C HIS A 420 29.12 -8.95 4.31
N PRO A 421 29.51 -8.14 3.30
CA PRO A 421 30.13 -8.67 2.10
C PRO A 421 31.50 -9.28 2.41
N ASP A 422 31.67 -10.56 2.10
CA ASP A 422 32.96 -11.23 2.05
C ASP A 422 33.63 -10.88 0.73
N THR A 423 34.62 -9.99 0.82
CA THR A 423 35.34 -9.50 -0.35
C THR A 423 36.53 -10.36 -0.76
N LEU A 424 36.85 -11.41 0.01
CA LEU A 424 37.94 -12.34 -0.30
C LEU A 424 37.43 -13.48 -1.17
N HIS A 425 36.19 -13.94 -0.94
CA HIS A 425 35.55 -14.98 -1.73
C HIS A 425 34.63 -14.36 -2.79
N ARG A 426 34.88 -14.73 -4.05
CA ARG A 426 34.26 -14.15 -5.24
C ARG A 426 33.58 -15.26 -6.05
N ARG A 427 32.43 -14.95 -6.64
CA ARG A 427 31.66 -15.89 -7.45
C ARG A 427 31.05 -15.23 -8.68
N VAL A 428 30.61 -16.07 -9.60
CA VAL A 428 29.76 -15.69 -10.73
C VAL A 428 28.31 -15.87 -10.32
N ILE A 429 27.45 -14.91 -10.67
CA ILE A 429 26.00 -15.04 -10.50
C ILE A 429 25.33 -14.83 -11.85
N ARG A 430 24.26 -15.59 -12.11
CA ARG A 430 23.37 -15.39 -13.25
C ARG A 430 22.05 -14.77 -12.78
N MET A 431 21.69 -13.64 -13.36
CA MET A 431 20.43 -12.95 -13.11
C MET A 431 19.52 -13.09 -14.33
N ASN A 432 18.29 -13.53 -14.13
CA ASN A 432 17.25 -13.54 -15.16
C ASN A 432 16.08 -12.60 -14.81
N ARG A 433 16.11 -11.99 -13.61
CA ARG A 433 15.05 -11.13 -13.09
C ARG A 433 15.55 -10.22 -11.97
N LYS A 434 14.99 -9.02 -11.85
CA LYS A 434 15.34 -8.00 -10.82
C LYS A 434 14.35 -7.87 -9.65
N TYR A 435 13.25 -8.63 -9.67
CA TYR A 435 12.15 -8.54 -8.68
C TYR A 435 11.46 -9.91 -8.50
N PRO A 436 10.91 -10.26 -7.34
CA PRO A 436 10.16 -11.52 -7.17
C PRO A 436 8.86 -11.54 -7.99
N ILE A 437 8.36 -12.74 -8.27
CA ILE A 437 7.05 -12.94 -8.92
C ILE A 437 5.97 -12.90 -7.84
N TYR A 438 4.96 -12.04 -8.03
CA TYR A 438 3.88 -11.86 -7.06
C TYR A 438 2.65 -12.76 -7.33
N GLU A 439 1.85 -12.95 -6.29
CA GLU A 439 0.69 -13.85 -6.24
C GLU A 439 -0.35 -13.65 -7.34
N TYR A 440 -0.55 -12.41 -7.82
CA TYR A 440 -1.57 -12.12 -8.85
C TYR A 440 -1.28 -12.80 -10.19
N PHE A 441 -0.03 -13.19 -10.46
CA PHE A 441 0.29 -13.99 -11.64
C PHE A 441 -0.27 -15.41 -11.57
N THR A 442 -0.66 -15.88 -10.38
CA THR A 442 -1.36 -17.15 -10.21
C THR A 442 -2.70 -17.14 -10.91
N ASP A 443 -3.42 -16.02 -10.87
CA ASP A 443 -4.75 -15.90 -11.47
C ASP A 443 -4.70 -15.92 -13.00
N ILE A 444 -3.62 -15.38 -13.59
CA ILE A 444 -3.41 -15.39 -15.05
C ILE A 444 -2.49 -16.51 -15.52
N LYS A 445 -2.03 -17.40 -14.62
CA LYS A 445 -1.18 -18.56 -14.97
C LYS A 445 -1.73 -19.39 -16.14
N PRO A 446 -3.05 -19.63 -16.29
CA PRO A 446 -3.57 -20.36 -17.44
C PRO A 446 -3.18 -19.76 -18.80
N ASN A 447 -3.10 -18.43 -18.90
CA ASN A 447 -2.68 -17.73 -20.12
C ASN A 447 -1.16 -17.81 -20.35
N LEU A 448 -0.38 -18.07 -19.30
CA LEU A 448 1.07 -18.10 -19.31
C LEU A 448 1.65 -19.53 -19.35
N SER A 449 0.80 -20.54 -19.54
CA SER A 449 1.19 -21.94 -19.44
C SER A 449 1.17 -22.62 -20.80
N GLY A 450 2.31 -23.14 -21.23
CA GLY A 450 2.45 -23.85 -22.50
C GLY A 450 2.43 -22.92 -23.71
N GLY A 451 2.13 -23.49 -24.87
CA GLY A 451 2.32 -22.87 -26.17
C GLY A 451 3.34 -23.65 -26.99
N VAL A 452 3.11 -23.73 -28.29
CA VAL A 452 4.01 -24.42 -29.22
C VAL A 452 4.31 -23.54 -30.41
N ILE A 453 5.60 -23.46 -30.75
CA ILE A 453 6.11 -22.77 -31.92
C ILE A 453 6.33 -23.81 -33.02
N GLU A 454 5.71 -23.56 -34.15
CA GLU A 454 5.67 -24.46 -35.30
C GLU A 454 6.15 -23.73 -36.55
N ALA A 455 6.79 -24.47 -37.46
CA ALA A 455 7.29 -23.96 -38.72
C ALA A 455 6.85 -24.83 -39.90
N ALA A 456 6.61 -24.21 -41.05
CA ALA A 456 6.21 -24.88 -42.29
C ALA A 456 6.71 -24.14 -43.54
N THR A 457 6.86 -24.89 -44.64
CA THR A 457 7.17 -24.32 -45.97
C THR A 457 5.92 -23.94 -46.75
N ASP A 458 4.75 -24.44 -46.33
CA ASP A 458 3.46 -24.34 -47.01
C ASP A 458 2.44 -23.62 -46.10
N PRO A 459 1.64 -22.67 -46.65
CA PRO A 459 0.71 -21.87 -45.85
C PRO A 459 -0.46 -22.67 -45.25
N GLU A 460 -0.76 -23.86 -45.75
CA GLU A 460 -1.80 -24.73 -45.18
C GLU A 460 -1.27 -25.63 -44.05
N PHE A 461 0.03 -25.51 -43.69
CA PHE A 461 0.67 -26.23 -42.59
C PHE A 461 0.53 -27.77 -42.66
N ARG A 462 0.43 -28.34 -43.87
CA ARG A 462 0.25 -29.80 -44.07
C ARG A 462 1.41 -30.64 -43.53
N ASN A 463 2.64 -30.13 -43.60
CA ASN A 463 3.87 -30.76 -43.10
C ASN A 463 4.52 -29.90 -42.01
N VAL A 464 3.78 -29.68 -40.93
CA VAL A 464 4.24 -28.85 -39.81
C VAL A 464 5.39 -29.50 -39.04
N ARG A 465 6.37 -28.69 -38.63
CA ARG A 465 7.42 -29.08 -37.69
C ARG A 465 7.26 -28.32 -36.39
N THR A 466 7.16 -29.04 -35.28
CA THR A 466 7.27 -28.45 -33.94
C THR A 466 8.72 -28.09 -33.66
N ILE A 467 8.98 -26.81 -33.38
CA ILE A 467 10.32 -26.27 -33.14
C ILE A 467 10.59 -26.10 -31.65
N LEU A 468 9.63 -25.56 -30.91
CA LEU A 468 9.76 -25.31 -29.46
C LEU A 468 8.42 -25.52 -28.77
N GLU A 469 8.46 -26.21 -27.62
CA GLU A 469 7.34 -26.26 -26.67
C GLU A 469 7.70 -25.38 -25.47
N LEU A 470 6.84 -24.41 -25.17
CA LEU A 470 7.07 -23.50 -24.05
C LEU A 470 6.69 -24.19 -22.73
N PRO A 471 7.33 -23.81 -21.59
CA PRO A 471 7.06 -24.43 -20.30
C PRO A 471 5.59 -24.35 -19.89
N LYS A 472 5.06 -25.47 -19.38
CA LYS A 472 3.66 -25.57 -18.92
C LYS A 472 3.51 -25.52 -17.39
N ASP A 473 4.44 -26.15 -16.67
CA ASP A 473 4.27 -26.38 -15.22
C ASP A 473 4.90 -25.26 -14.36
N THR A 474 5.84 -24.51 -14.93
CA THR A 474 6.60 -23.46 -14.25
C THR A 474 6.22 -22.07 -14.78
N LEU A 475 6.08 -21.11 -13.87
CA LEU A 475 5.83 -19.71 -14.21
C LEU A 475 7.17 -19.05 -14.62
N VAL A 476 7.51 -19.19 -15.90
CA VAL A 476 8.68 -18.57 -16.53
C VAL A 476 8.18 -17.57 -17.56
N PHE A 477 8.57 -16.31 -17.40
CA PHE A 477 8.08 -15.23 -18.26
C PHE A 477 8.93 -15.03 -19.50
N ALA A 478 10.22 -15.33 -19.46
CA ALA A 478 11.11 -15.09 -20.60
C ALA A 478 12.14 -16.22 -20.77
N GLY A 479 12.53 -16.46 -22.02
CA GLY A 479 13.53 -17.47 -22.35
C GLY A 479 14.27 -17.17 -23.65
N THR A 480 15.43 -17.80 -23.79
CA THR A 480 16.23 -17.77 -25.02
C THR A 480 16.63 -19.19 -25.39
N GLU A 481 16.19 -19.62 -26.57
CA GLU A 481 16.35 -20.99 -27.04
C GLU A 481 17.22 -21.01 -28.28
N MET A 482 18.27 -21.83 -28.25
CA MET A 482 19.12 -22.07 -29.42
C MET A 482 18.49 -23.14 -30.30
N ILE A 483 18.16 -22.77 -31.54
CA ILE A 483 17.49 -23.64 -32.49
C ILE A 483 18.54 -24.37 -33.35
N ARG A 484 18.52 -25.70 -33.29
CA ARG A 484 19.44 -26.58 -34.04
C ARG A 484 18.84 -27.09 -35.35
N CYS A 485 17.73 -26.51 -35.79
CA CYS A 485 17.08 -26.90 -37.04
C CYS A 485 17.87 -26.38 -38.24
N THR A 486 18.27 -27.27 -39.15
CA THR A 486 19.00 -26.91 -40.39
C THR A 486 18.07 -26.56 -41.55
N ASP A 487 16.78 -26.84 -41.42
CA ASP A 487 15.79 -26.60 -42.48
C ASP A 487 15.29 -25.16 -42.41
N ALA A 488 15.17 -24.53 -43.59
CA ALA A 488 14.62 -23.19 -43.73
C ALA A 488 13.09 -23.24 -43.91
N PHE A 489 12.36 -22.41 -43.17
CA PHE A 489 10.90 -22.34 -43.24
C PHE A 489 10.45 -20.90 -43.51
N ARG A 490 9.37 -20.75 -44.29
CA ARG A 490 8.80 -19.43 -44.60
C ARG A 490 7.77 -19.01 -43.56
N TYR A 491 6.93 -19.95 -43.13
CA TYR A 491 5.83 -19.67 -42.23
C TYR A 491 6.14 -20.22 -40.84
N TRP A 492 5.95 -19.38 -39.84
CA TRP A 492 6.04 -19.75 -38.44
C TRP A 492 4.76 -19.36 -37.74
N ARG A 493 4.39 -20.11 -36.71
CA ARG A 493 3.23 -19.74 -35.88
C ARG A 493 3.43 -20.15 -34.44
N ILE A 494 2.77 -19.42 -33.55
CA ILE A 494 2.58 -19.81 -32.16
C ILE A 494 1.09 -20.08 -31.91
N ARG A 495 0.81 -21.18 -31.21
CA ARG A 495 -0.55 -21.55 -30.80
C ARG A 495 -0.59 -22.02 -29.36
N SER A 496 -1.74 -21.83 -28.71
CA SER A 496 -1.96 -22.32 -27.35
C SER A 496 -1.97 -23.85 -27.30
N THR A 497 -1.41 -24.41 -26.22
CA THR A 497 -1.57 -25.82 -25.84
C THR A 497 -2.44 -25.98 -24.59
N ASN A 498 -3.15 -24.91 -24.19
CA ASN A 498 -3.93 -24.83 -22.97
C ASN A 498 -5.32 -24.20 -23.23
N GLY A 499 -6.20 -24.94 -23.89
CA GLY A 499 -7.59 -24.52 -24.07
C GLY A 499 -7.79 -23.23 -24.87
N GLY A 500 -6.81 -22.81 -25.66
CA GLY A 500 -6.87 -21.57 -26.45
C GLY A 500 -6.24 -20.35 -25.79
N LEU A 501 -5.92 -20.44 -24.49
CA LEU A 501 -5.35 -19.34 -23.72
C LEU A 501 -3.85 -19.21 -23.97
N LEU A 502 -3.38 -18.03 -24.39
CA LEU A 502 -1.96 -17.71 -24.51
C LEU A 502 -1.74 -16.19 -24.52
N ASP A 503 -1.02 -15.66 -23.52
CA ASP A 503 -0.58 -14.26 -23.50
C ASP A 503 0.93 -14.19 -23.79
N MET A 504 1.31 -13.45 -24.85
CA MET A 504 2.70 -13.27 -25.31
C MET A 504 2.99 -11.79 -25.52
N ALA A 505 4.07 -11.31 -24.91
CA ALA A 505 4.54 -9.93 -25.07
C ALA A 505 5.55 -9.81 -26.22
N GLU A 506 6.50 -10.75 -26.33
CA GLU A 506 7.47 -10.73 -27.43
C GLU A 506 7.74 -12.14 -27.94
N LEU A 507 7.91 -12.26 -29.25
CA LEU A 507 8.45 -13.45 -29.89
C LEU A 507 9.37 -13.07 -31.06
N HIS A 508 10.67 -13.13 -30.83
CA HIS A 508 11.68 -12.73 -31.81
C HIS A 508 12.44 -13.92 -32.37
N PHE A 509 12.66 -13.90 -33.69
CA PHE A 509 13.41 -14.92 -34.42
C PHE A 509 14.75 -14.35 -34.90
N TYR A 510 15.84 -15.12 -34.75
CA TYR A 510 17.19 -14.67 -35.09
C TYR A 510 17.95 -15.67 -35.97
N ASP A 511 18.67 -15.16 -36.97
CA ASP A 511 19.73 -15.87 -37.69
C ASP A 511 21.10 -15.30 -37.26
N GLY A 512 21.85 -16.08 -36.47
CA GLY A 512 22.96 -15.56 -35.67
C GLY A 512 22.48 -14.47 -34.70
N ASP A 513 22.93 -13.24 -34.97
CA ASP A 513 22.61 -12.04 -34.18
C ASP A 513 21.67 -11.06 -34.92
N GLN A 514 21.21 -11.42 -36.12
CA GLN A 514 20.26 -10.61 -36.88
C GLN A 514 18.82 -10.98 -36.51
N LYS A 515 18.04 -10.04 -35.98
CA LYS A 515 16.57 -10.16 -35.81
C LYS A 515 15.95 -10.26 -37.22
N LEU A 516 15.02 -11.20 -37.38
CA LEU A 516 14.30 -11.44 -38.63
C LEU A 516 12.93 -10.77 -38.56
N ASP A 517 12.59 -10.00 -39.60
CA ASP A 517 11.29 -9.33 -39.70
C ASP A 517 10.26 -10.23 -40.42
N ALA A 518 9.06 -10.32 -39.88
CA ALA A 518 7.94 -11.05 -40.48
C ALA A 518 6.70 -10.17 -40.59
N GLU A 519 5.86 -10.46 -41.60
CA GLU A 519 4.48 -9.97 -41.60
C GLU A 519 3.67 -10.80 -40.61
N LEU A 520 3.02 -10.11 -39.66
CA LEU A 520 2.16 -10.73 -38.66
C LEU A 520 0.72 -10.80 -39.15
N PHE A 521 0.09 -11.94 -38.90
CA PHE A 521 -1.36 -12.07 -39.03
C PHE A 521 -1.90 -13.11 -38.07
N THR A 522 -3.21 -13.12 -37.87
CA THR A 522 -3.88 -14.04 -36.97
C THR A 522 -5.05 -14.71 -37.66
N THR A 523 -5.40 -15.91 -37.23
CA THR A 523 -6.60 -16.63 -37.72
C THR A 523 -7.90 -16.13 -37.05
N VAL A 524 -7.84 -15.05 -36.27
CA VAL A 524 -8.97 -14.50 -35.49
C VAL A 524 -10.00 -13.82 -36.40
N VAL A 525 -11.28 -13.93 -36.02
CA VAL A 525 -12.45 -13.42 -36.76
C VAL A 525 -13.03 -12.13 -36.13
N ASP A 526 -12.55 -11.66 -34.97
CA ASP A 526 -13.00 -10.42 -34.33
C ASP A 526 -11.99 -9.25 -34.41
N GLU A 527 -12.50 -8.03 -34.62
CA GLU A 527 -11.70 -6.82 -34.87
C GLU A 527 -10.85 -6.37 -33.66
N LYS A 528 -11.28 -6.68 -32.43
CA LYS A 528 -10.60 -6.27 -31.19
C LYS A 528 -9.33 -7.07 -30.92
N SER A 529 -9.30 -8.33 -31.32
CA SER A 529 -8.15 -9.22 -31.17
C SER A 529 -7.13 -9.01 -32.30
N CYS A 530 -7.58 -8.62 -33.51
CA CYS A 530 -6.68 -8.24 -34.60
C CYS A 530 -5.85 -7.00 -34.28
N SER A 531 -6.39 -6.02 -33.53
CA SER A 531 -5.67 -4.78 -33.20
C SER A 531 -4.53 -4.93 -32.19
N VAL A 532 -4.30 -6.12 -31.62
CA VAL A 532 -3.27 -6.37 -30.59
C VAL A 532 -2.27 -7.46 -30.99
N VAL A 533 -2.35 -8.01 -32.21
CA VAL A 533 -1.40 -9.05 -32.68
C VAL A 533 0.02 -8.48 -32.78
N ASP A 534 0.14 -7.25 -33.24
CA ASP A 534 1.44 -6.58 -33.41
C ASP A 534 2.17 -6.39 -32.07
N GLN A 535 1.45 -6.45 -30.93
CA GLN A 535 2.03 -6.40 -29.58
C GLN A 535 2.79 -7.67 -29.18
N ILE A 536 3.03 -8.61 -30.10
CA ILE A 536 3.94 -9.74 -29.89
C ILE A 536 5.35 -9.45 -30.44
N ASP A 537 5.54 -8.31 -31.12
CA ASP A 537 6.80 -7.90 -31.75
C ASP A 537 6.89 -6.35 -31.85
N ASP A 538 6.38 -5.62 -30.84
CA ASP A 538 6.43 -4.14 -30.79
C ASP A 538 7.61 -3.59 -29.97
N ASP A 539 8.49 -4.48 -29.49
CA ASP A 539 9.64 -4.19 -28.63
C ASP A 539 9.23 -3.52 -27.29
N ASP A 540 8.01 -3.78 -26.80
CA ASP A 540 7.53 -3.40 -25.47
C ASP A 540 7.04 -4.64 -24.67
N ALA A 541 7.90 -5.14 -23.79
CA ALA A 541 7.61 -6.27 -22.91
C ALA A 541 6.43 -6.07 -21.92
N LEU A 542 5.79 -4.88 -21.89
CA LEU A 542 4.59 -4.59 -21.09
C LEU A 542 3.28 -4.61 -21.89
N THR A 543 3.33 -4.58 -23.22
CA THR A 543 2.18 -4.88 -24.09
C THR A 543 2.13 -6.39 -24.36
N TYR A 544 1.00 -6.90 -24.86
CA TYR A 544 0.92 -8.33 -25.19
C TYR A 544 -0.24 -8.67 -26.13
N ALA A 545 0.04 -9.58 -27.05
CA ALA A 545 -0.99 -10.31 -27.78
C ALA A 545 -1.61 -11.39 -26.88
N SER A 546 -2.93 -11.60 -27.01
CA SER A 546 -3.68 -12.58 -26.22
C SER A 546 -4.54 -13.46 -27.12
N LEU A 547 -4.38 -14.78 -27.01
CA LEU A 547 -5.26 -15.78 -27.62
C LEU A 547 -6.25 -16.29 -26.59
N GLN A 548 -7.51 -16.48 -27.02
CA GLN A 548 -8.59 -17.00 -26.19
C GLN A 548 -9.38 -18.16 -26.82
N ASP A 549 -8.99 -18.62 -28.02
CA ASP A 549 -9.67 -19.72 -28.74
C ASP A 549 -8.62 -20.75 -29.19
N PRO A 550 -8.85 -22.06 -28.96
CA PRO A 550 -7.92 -23.12 -29.35
C PRO A 550 -7.68 -23.25 -30.86
N ASN A 551 -8.56 -22.69 -31.69
CA ASN A 551 -8.39 -22.66 -33.15
C ASN A 551 -7.56 -21.45 -33.62
N ASN A 552 -7.25 -20.51 -32.72
CA ASN A 552 -6.49 -19.32 -33.05
C ASN A 552 -4.98 -19.56 -32.92
N SER A 553 -4.23 -18.88 -33.80
CA SER A 553 -2.77 -18.87 -33.81
C SER A 553 -2.28 -17.55 -34.36
N ILE A 554 -1.10 -17.13 -33.90
CA ILE A 554 -0.41 -15.94 -34.42
C ILE A 554 0.67 -16.41 -35.39
N TRP A 555 0.68 -15.82 -36.57
CA TRP A 555 1.51 -16.23 -37.70
C TRP A 555 2.55 -15.18 -38.02
N PHE A 556 3.69 -15.67 -38.50
CA PHE A 556 4.84 -14.91 -38.96
C PHE A 556 5.16 -15.40 -40.38
N ASP A 557 4.85 -14.61 -41.40
CA ASP A 557 5.29 -14.86 -42.78
C ASP A 557 6.55 -14.04 -43.10
N PHE A 558 7.67 -14.72 -43.26
CA PHE A 558 8.95 -14.10 -43.63
C PHE A 558 9.06 -13.79 -45.13
N HIS A 559 8.03 -14.10 -45.93
CA HIS A 559 7.96 -14.01 -47.40
C HIS A 559 8.94 -14.89 -48.18
N ARG A 560 9.93 -15.47 -47.49
CA ARG A 560 10.93 -16.41 -48.00
C ARG A 560 11.28 -17.43 -46.92
N PRO A 561 11.78 -18.62 -47.28
CA PRO A 561 12.36 -19.53 -46.30
C PRO A 561 13.53 -18.87 -45.55
N VAL A 562 13.47 -18.89 -44.22
CA VAL A 562 14.52 -18.35 -43.33
C VAL A 562 15.08 -19.46 -42.44
N ASN A 563 16.38 -19.35 -42.14
CA ASN A 563 17.02 -20.17 -41.11
C ASN A 563 16.88 -19.45 -39.77
N VAL A 564 16.36 -20.15 -38.76
CA VAL A 564 16.28 -19.62 -37.40
C VAL A 564 17.27 -20.39 -36.54
N SER A 565 18.23 -19.66 -35.98
CA SER A 565 19.26 -20.18 -35.09
C SER A 565 18.95 -19.95 -33.61
N LYS A 566 18.07 -18.99 -33.30
CA LYS A 566 17.74 -18.56 -31.94
C LYS A 566 16.34 -17.96 -31.89
N ILE A 567 15.61 -18.28 -30.82
CA ILE A 567 14.30 -17.69 -30.50
C ILE A 567 14.39 -17.06 -29.12
N ILE A 568 13.95 -15.80 -29.01
CA ILE A 568 13.74 -15.12 -27.74
C ILE A 568 12.24 -14.95 -27.56
N TRP A 569 11.71 -15.39 -26.43
CA TRP A 569 10.29 -15.32 -26.13
C TRP A 569 10.07 -14.65 -24.78
N ILE A 570 9.06 -13.79 -24.71
CA ILE A 570 8.63 -13.07 -23.51
C ILE A 570 7.10 -13.19 -23.45
N ARG A 571 6.60 -13.70 -22.34
CA ARG A 571 5.17 -13.75 -22.03
C ARG A 571 4.75 -12.43 -21.40
N ARG A 572 3.43 -12.19 -21.34
CA ARG A 572 2.88 -11.13 -20.51
C ARG A 572 3.48 -11.19 -19.10
N GLY A 573 4.11 -10.09 -18.70
CA GLY A 573 4.84 -9.99 -17.45
C GLY A 573 4.63 -8.65 -16.75
N ASP A 574 5.58 -8.29 -15.89
CA ASP A 574 5.61 -7.06 -15.09
C ASP A 574 6.87 -6.22 -15.35
N GLY A 575 7.59 -6.49 -16.45
CA GLY A 575 8.79 -5.72 -16.81
C GLY A 575 9.98 -5.97 -15.87
N ASN A 576 10.01 -7.09 -15.15
CA ASN A 576 11.06 -7.39 -14.17
C ASN A 576 12.06 -8.45 -14.62
N ASP A 577 11.86 -9.11 -15.75
CA ASP A 577 12.87 -10.02 -16.33
C ASP A 577 14.04 -9.24 -16.93
N ILE A 578 15.10 -9.96 -17.33
CA ILE A 578 16.16 -9.38 -18.14
C ILE A 578 15.71 -9.36 -19.60
N TYR A 579 15.74 -8.17 -20.19
CA TYR A 579 15.39 -7.92 -21.58
C TYR A 579 16.63 -7.63 -22.41
N PRO A 580 16.79 -8.25 -23.59
CA PRO A 580 17.89 -7.94 -24.50
C PRO A 580 18.01 -6.45 -24.81
N GLY A 581 19.24 -5.94 -24.87
CA GLY A 581 19.52 -4.54 -25.20
C GLY A 581 19.26 -3.54 -24.08
N TYR A 582 18.71 -3.96 -22.94
CA TYR A 582 18.53 -3.07 -21.79
C TYR A 582 19.79 -2.98 -20.93
N ASP A 583 20.01 -1.82 -20.33
CA ASP A 583 21.11 -1.54 -19.42
C ASP A 583 20.72 -1.87 -17.97
N TYR A 584 21.63 -2.52 -17.27
CA TYR A 584 21.46 -2.91 -15.88
C TYR A 584 22.71 -2.56 -15.06
N THR A 585 22.48 -2.07 -13.84
CA THR A 585 23.54 -1.84 -12.86
C THR A 585 23.34 -2.75 -11.65
N LEU A 586 24.37 -3.56 -11.34
CA LEU A 586 24.41 -4.36 -10.12
C LEU A 586 25.12 -3.59 -9.01
N TYR A 587 24.49 -3.50 -7.85
CA TYR A 587 24.99 -2.87 -6.65
C TYR A 587 25.16 -3.90 -5.52
N TYR A 588 26.02 -3.55 -4.57
CA TYR A 588 26.06 -4.19 -3.26
C TYR A 588 26.14 -3.15 -2.15
N TRP A 589 25.59 -3.49 -0.99
CA TRP A 589 25.71 -2.66 0.20
C TRP A 589 27.10 -2.78 0.81
N ASN A 590 27.86 -1.68 0.83
CA ASN A 590 29.17 -1.61 1.46
C ASN A 590 29.51 -0.16 1.84
N ASN A 591 30.33 0.04 2.87
CA ASN A 591 30.72 1.36 3.35
C ASN A 591 29.52 2.31 3.55
N ARG A 592 28.42 1.78 4.11
CA ARG A 592 27.18 2.51 4.41
C ARG A 592 26.48 3.09 3.16
N ASN A 593 26.69 2.50 1.98
CA ASN A 593 26.01 2.93 0.76
C ASN A 593 25.83 1.78 -0.25
N TRP A 594 24.96 1.98 -1.24
CA TRP A 594 24.88 1.14 -2.43
C TRP A 594 26.06 1.46 -3.36
N MET A 595 27.00 0.53 -3.45
CA MET A 595 28.19 0.63 -4.27
C MET A 595 27.98 -0.12 -5.59
N VAL A 596 28.29 0.50 -6.72
CA VAL A 596 28.26 -0.15 -8.04
C VAL A 596 29.31 -1.26 -8.07
N ILE A 597 28.89 -2.46 -8.48
CA ILE A 597 29.82 -3.54 -8.87
C ILE A 597 30.13 -3.39 -10.36
N GLU A 598 29.09 -3.45 -11.20
CA GLU A 598 29.22 -3.51 -12.64
C GLU A 598 27.97 -2.94 -13.32
N ARG A 599 28.17 -2.35 -14.51
CA ARG A 599 27.11 -1.92 -15.42
C ARG A 599 27.23 -2.74 -16.69
N GLN A 600 26.12 -3.32 -17.14
CA GLN A 600 26.11 -4.20 -18.29
C GLN A 600 24.83 -4.03 -19.11
N CYS A 601 24.98 -3.94 -20.42
CA CYS A 601 23.88 -4.09 -21.37
C CYS A 601 23.62 -5.60 -21.58
N ALA A 602 22.37 -6.02 -21.44
CA ALA A 602 21.97 -7.40 -21.70
C ALA A 602 22.26 -7.75 -23.18
N GLY A 603 22.90 -8.89 -23.41
CA GLY A 603 23.10 -9.38 -24.77
C GLY A 603 21.79 -9.87 -25.41
N LEU A 604 21.89 -10.58 -26.54
CA LEU A 604 20.74 -11.22 -27.20
C LEU A 604 20.29 -12.50 -26.46
N HIS A 605 19.99 -12.37 -25.17
CA HIS A 605 19.50 -13.41 -24.27
C HIS A 605 18.79 -12.79 -23.05
N THR A 606 17.96 -13.59 -22.37
CA THR A 606 17.11 -13.15 -21.24
C THR A 606 17.78 -13.33 -19.87
N TRP A 607 19.11 -13.17 -19.79
CA TRP A 607 19.87 -13.21 -18.54
C TRP A 607 21.13 -12.33 -18.60
N ILE A 608 21.79 -12.12 -17.46
CA ILE A 608 23.11 -11.48 -17.35
C ILE A 608 23.97 -12.27 -16.37
N ASP A 609 25.23 -12.52 -16.74
CA ASP A 609 26.23 -13.12 -15.86
C ASP A 609 27.15 -12.02 -15.30
N PHE A 610 27.09 -11.78 -14.00
CA PHE A 610 28.00 -10.86 -13.34
C PHE A 610 29.16 -11.61 -12.71
N GLN A 611 30.37 -11.10 -12.92
CA GLN A 611 31.61 -11.71 -12.45
C GLN A 611 32.07 -11.10 -11.13
N ASN A 612 32.92 -11.82 -10.39
CA ASN A 612 33.62 -11.27 -9.21
C ASN A 612 32.70 -10.72 -8.10
N ILE A 613 31.55 -11.34 -7.87
CA ILE A 613 30.58 -10.90 -6.86
C ILE A 613 31.05 -11.35 -5.47
N PRO A 614 31.11 -10.45 -4.46
CA PRO A 614 31.42 -10.84 -3.09
C PRO A 614 30.38 -11.82 -2.52
N GLU A 615 30.83 -12.78 -1.72
CA GLU A 615 29.92 -13.66 -0.97
C GLU A 615 29.25 -12.91 0.19
N ASN A 616 28.08 -13.37 0.64
CA ASN A 616 27.29 -12.77 1.73
C ASN A 616 26.98 -11.25 1.58
N ALA A 617 27.14 -10.70 0.38
CA ALA A 617 26.80 -9.32 0.06
C ALA A 617 25.29 -9.16 -0.15
N LEU A 618 24.69 -8.15 0.48
CA LEU A 618 23.35 -7.67 0.13
C LEU A 618 23.43 -6.98 -1.24
N LEU A 619 22.80 -7.57 -2.24
CA LEU A 619 22.83 -7.16 -3.64
C LEU A 619 21.55 -6.45 -4.04
N TYR A 620 21.63 -5.63 -5.08
CA TYR A 620 20.51 -4.89 -5.66
C TYR A 620 20.76 -4.71 -7.16
N LEU A 621 19.82 -5.13 -8.02
CA LEU A 621 19.94 -5.00 -9.47
C LEU A 621 18.90 -3.99 -9.97
N ALA A 622 19.35 -2.89 -10.57
CA ALA A 622 18.49 -1.90 -11.21
C ALA A 622 18.55 -2.05 -12.73
N CYS A 623 17.43 -1.80 -13.42
CA CYS A 623 17.42 -1.56 -14.85
C CYS A 623 17.49 -0.05 -15.06
N ASP A 624 18.49 0.40 -15.82
CA ASP A 624 18.73 1.82 -16.10
C ASP A 624 17.91 2.29 -17.32
N THR A 625 17.37 1.37 -18.12
CA THR A 625 16.55 1.66 -19.30
C THR A 625 15.09 1.98 -18.94
N THR A 626 14.43 1.12 -18.16
CA THR A 626 13.02 1.28 -17.81
C THR A 626 12.64 0.62 -16.48
N GLY A 627 11.46 0.97 -15.98
CA GLY A 627 10.90 0.45 -14.74
C GLY A 627 11.57 1.05 -13.49
N LYS A 628 10.94 0.79 -12.35
CA LYS A 628 11.38 1.31 -11.04
C LYS A 628 11.45 0.24 -9.95
N GLN A 629 10.95 -0.96 -10.25
CA GLN A 629 10.94 -2.08 -9.32
C GLN A 629 12.31 -2.76 -9.31
N SER A 630 12.89 -2.91 -8.13
CA SER A 630 14.14 -3.62 -7.91
C SER A 630 14.17 -4.05 -6.45
N ARG A 631 14.59 -5.28 -6.16
CA ARG A 631 14.47 -5.85 -4.81
C ARG A 631 15.85 -6.25 -4.29
N PRO A 632 16.23 -5.88 -3.05
CA PRO A 632 17.45 -6.40 -2.46
C PRO A 632 17.41 -7.92 -2.37
N PHE A 633 18.57 -8.56 -2.52
CA PHE A 633 18.65 -10.01 -2.46
C PHE A 633 20.00 -10.49 -1.94
N LEU A 634 20.05 -11.74 -1.48
CA LEU A 634 21.29 -12.50 -1.36
C LEU A 634 21.31 -13.60 -2.41
N TYR A 635 22.50 -13.89 -2.89
CA TYR A 635 22.76 -15.10 -3.66
C TYR A 635 23.30 -16.17 -2.70
N GLN A 636 22.61 -17.30 -2.57
CA GLN A 636 22.98 -18.40 -1.66
C GLN A 636 22.77 -19.73 -2.36
N ASN A 637 23.76 -20.63 -2.36
CA ASN A 637 23.63 -21.99 -2.90
C ASN A 637 23.07 -22.06 -4.33
N GLY A 638 23.44 -21.11 -5.19
CA GLY A 638 22.98 -21.05 -6.58
C GLY A 638 21.61 -20.38 -6.80
N ILE A 639 20.93 -19.96 -5.72
CA ILE A 639 19.59 -19.35 -5.78
C ILE A 639 19.57 -17.90 -5.26
N ILE A 640 18.64 -17.12 -5.79
CA ILE A 640 18.34 -15.75 -5.32
C ILE A 640 17.33 -15.83 -4.18
N VAL A 641 17.66 -15.19 -3.06
CA VAL A 641 16.78 -15.01 -1.90
C VAL A 641 16.46 -13.53 -1.79
N TRP A 642 15.20 -13.16 -2.06
CA TRP A 642 14.72 -11.77 -2.03
C TRP A 642 14.50 -11.29 -0.60
N TYR A 643 14.78 -10.01 -0.33
CA TYR A 643 14.75 -9.38 1.00
C TYR A 643 14.04 -8.05 1.03
#